data_AF-A0A365YY40-F1
#
_entry.id   AF-A0A365YY40-F1
#
_cell.length_a   1.000
_cell.length_b   1.000
_cell.length_c   1.000
_cell.angle_alpha   90.00
_cell.angle_beta   90.00
_cell.angle_gamma   90.00
#
_symmetry.space_group_name_H-M   'P 1'
#
loop_
_entity.id
_entity.type
_entity.pdbx_description
1 polymer ?
#
loop_
_entity_poly.entity_id
_entity_poly.type
_entity_poly.pdbx_seq_one_letter_code
_entity_poly.pdbx_strand_id
1 'polypeptide(L)'
;MTDTGKALTRGNEPPPPRQGRAVPPVRAIVAGTICVALLVLIILWSWDWFIPMVERRAGAALHRRVTIAHLHVRPGRVIVIGADDVRIDQPEGFGNLPPLATAKRLDVAIRWWPLLWGGGLDLPLISLDTPVVELQERADGSRNYDFSDPDAAKENRTPKKGNTSMPRIGAVRIVSGQLHVMHAGLHTDMRGQVHTTEASDPEGARLVMDARGTYVRQAITGHFSGGTLVSLQDRKQPYPVDLEVRHGETRLSLHGAVEDPLSFAGARLRLSLAGPDMSLLYPLTGVVIPQTPPYRVEGNLDYTAAHVRFRDLDGHVGSSDLGGDLSIDPHQAVPFVDAELHSRRVDLADLGGFFGATPGEKPSTAQQQEEARAHASSNAVLPSTPINMPKIRATNVHFAYHGDHIENRHTPLDNIDVLADIRDGVIDVHHLNFAVGSGTLASSGTFTPRGDAVEARIGIDMVRINLSRLMQATGRFHGNGVFGGHLAIHGTGNSLAAIVGNGDGGMTVALDQGGDISAVLPDLLGLELGKALLSLLGLPGETDLKCVIADMPLRQGILGTRTLLIETGDTRTVGKGDINFRDNTIDYALMTDSRHFAVGSFPGTLHITGLLKKPSIMPGTETIARAVGTVLLGVVTPVALLPTIEAGVGKESLCAQAIRQMRDNPASGQVPVAGRPRRISRHQGHAARRVPTSHPATTGRLSAAERARIRDVWTQRMKGQHS
;
A
#
# COMPACT_ATOMS: atom_id res chain seq x y z
N MET A 1 -108.16 -52.21 80.80
CA MET A 1 -109.32 -52.72 80.05
C MET A 1 -108.77 -53.35 78.78
N THR A 2 -108.47 -54.66 78.82
CA THR A 2 -109.35 -55.75 78.31
C THR A 2 -109.50 -55.63 76.78
N ASP A 3 -109.25 -56.63 75.95
CA ASP A 3 -109.03 -58.05 76.15
C ASP A 3 -108.44 -58.63 74.85
N THR A 4 -107.85 -59.79 75.02
CA THR A 4 -107.21 -60.73 74.11
C THR A 4 -108.02 -61.19 72.88
N GLY A 5 -107.33 -61.69 71.84
CA GLY A 5 -108.01 -62.41 70.74
C GLY A 5 -107.18 -62.90 69.53
N LYS A 6 -106.26 -63.85 69.75
CA LYS A 6 -105.80 -64.93 68.84
C LYS A 6 -105.31 -64.67 67.39
N ALA A 7 -103.99 -64.81 67.25
CA ALA A 7 -103.21 -65.67 66.34
C ALA A 7 -103.79 -66.19 65.01
N LEU A 8 -103.06 -65.93 63.91
CA LEU A 8 -102.74 -66.88 62.83
C LEU A 8 -101.41 -66.49 62.16
N THR A 9 -100.53 -67.48 62.02
CA THR A 9 -99.15 -67.47 61.52
C THR A 9 -99.04 -67.29 60.00
N ARG A 10 -98.03 -66.53 59.51
CA ARG A 10 -97.32 -66.82 58.23
C ARG A 10 -96.02 -66.02 58.07
N GLY A 11 -94.92 -66.77 57.95
CA GLY A 11 -93.80 -66.55 57.02
C GLY A 11 -93.03 -65.23 57.02
N ASN A 12 -91.81 -65.27 57.57
CA ASN A 12 -90.73 -64.35 57.18
C ASN A 12 -90.25 -64.68 55.75
N GLU A 13 -90.33 -63.71 54.84
CA GLU A 13 -89.66 -63.74 53.54
C GLU A 13 -88.83 -62.45 53.40
N PRO A 14 -87.53 -62.53 53.06
CA PRO A 14 -86.65 -61.36 52.98
C PRO A 14 -86.96 -60.48 51.74
N PRO A 15 -86.68 -59.16 51.80
CA PRO A 15 -86.93 -58.25 50.70
C PRO A 15 -86.05 -58.56 49.47
N PRO A 16 -86.56 -58.36 48.24
CA PRO A 16 -85.83 -58.66 47.01
C PRO A 16 -84.59 -57.75 46.83
N PRO A 17 -83.51 -58.25 46.20
CA PRO A 17 -82.30 -57.47 45.97
C PRO A 17 -82.58 -56.32 44.99
N ARG A 18 -82.13 -55.11 45.36
CA ARG A 18 -82.09 -53.95 44.47
C ARG A 18 -81.13 -54.24 43.31
N GLN A 19 -81.69 -54.56 42.14
CA GLN A 19 -80.94 -54.61 40.88
C GLN A 19 -80.35 -53.24 40.58
N GLY A 20 -79.02 -53.14 40.61
CA GLY A 20 -78.30 -51.99 40.07
C GLY A 20 -78.57 -51.88 38.59
N ARG A 21 -79.10 -50.72 38.16
CA ARG A 21 -79.19 -50.36 36.75
C ARG A 21 -77.78 -50.36 36.16
N ALA A 22 -77.47 -51.41 35.40
CA ALA A 22 -76.27 -51.50 34.58
C ALA A 22 -76.28 -50.36 33.56
N VAL A 23 -75.37 -49.40 33.73
CA VAL A 23 -75.04 -48.41 32.70
C VAL A 23 -74.43 -49.20 31.53
N PRO A 24 -74.90 -49.03 30.28
CA PRO A 24 -74.46 -49.87 29.17
C PRO A 24 -72.95 -49.75 28.91
N PRO A 25 -72.28 -50.79 28.39
CA PRO A 25 -70.82 -50.88 28.25
C PRO A 25 -70.24 -49.97 27.14
N VAL A 26 -70.94 -48.91 26.77
CA VAL A 26 -70.49 -47.92 25.77
C VAL A 26 -69.14 -47.33 26.19
N ARG A 27 -68.92 -47.09 27.48
CA ARG A 27 -67.63 -46.59 27.99
C ARG A 27 -66.49 -47.61 27.86
N ALA A 28 -66.76 -48.90 28.05
CA ALA A 28 -65.75 -49.96 27.91
C ALA A 28 -65.42 -50.26 26.45
N ILE A 29 -66.44 -50.22 25.58
CA ILE A 29 -66.26 -50.33 24.12
C ILE A 29 -65.46 -49.13 23.62
N VAL A 30 -65.87 -47.90 23.95
CA VAL A 30 -65.15 -46.66 23.57
C VAL A 30 -63.71 -46.68 24.10
N ALA A 31 -63.48 -47.10 25.34
CA ALA A 31 -62.12 -47.24 25.87
C ALA A 31 -61.31 -48.30 25.13
N GLY A 32 -61.92 -49.44 24.79
CA GLY A 32 -61.30 -50.50 24.00
C GLY A 32 -60.95 -50.05 22.58
N THR A 33 -61.86 -49.34 21.88
CA THR A 33 -61.59 -48.78 20.55
C THR A 33 -60.50 -47.72 20.61
N ILE A 34 -60.49 -46.87 21.64
CA ILE A 34 -59.41 -45.89 21.85
C ILE A 34 -58.08 -46.60 22.08
N CYS A 35 -58.04 -47.68 22.87
CA CYS A 35 -56.81 -48.43 23.11
C CYS A 35 -56.28 -49.11 21.84
N VAL A 36 -57.15 -49.74 21.04
CA VAL A 36 -56.78 -50.33 19.76
C VAL A 36 -56.33 -49.24 18.78
N ALA A 37 -57.04 -48.11 18.70
CA ALA A 37 -56.65 -46.98 17.87
C ALA A 37 -55.31 -46.38 18.28
N LEU A 38 -55.03 -46.26 19.58
CA LEU A 38 -53.74 -45.81 20.10
C LEU A 38 -52.62 -46.82 19.80
N LEU A 39 -52.90 -48.12 19.91
CA LEU A 39 -51.93 -49.18 19.62
C LEU A 39 -51.60 -49.22 18.12
N VAL A 40 -52.61 -49.09 17.25
CA VAL A 40 -52.42 -48.93 15.80
C VAL A 40 -51.66 -47.64 15.49
N LEU A 41 -51.99 -46.53 16.16
CA LEU A 41 -51.27 -45.26 15.99
C LEU A 41 -49.80 -45.38 16.38
N ILE A 42 -49.48 -46.08 17.47
CA ILE A 42 -48.10 -46.32 17.92
C ILE A 42 -47.34 -47.19 16.92
N ILE A 43 -47.96 -48.27 16.41
CA ILE A 43 -47.34 -49.17 15.42
C ILE A 43 -47.10 -48.45 14.08
N LEU A 44 -48.06 -47.63 13.64
CA LEU A 44 -47.99 -46.91 12.37
C LEU A 44 -47.38 -45.51 12.50
N TRP A 45 -46.87 -45.14 13.68
CA TRP A 45 -46.34 -43.81 13.94
C TRP A 45 -45.14 -43.51 13.03
N SER A 46 -45.26 -42.49 12.19
CA SER A 46 -44.14 -41.96 11.39
C SER A 46 -43.99 -40.46 11.61
N TRP A 47 -42.76 -40.03 11.89
CA TRP A 47 -42.41 -38.61 11.97
C TRP A 47 -42.48 -37.92 10.61
N ASP A 48 -42.45 -38.67 9.51
CA ASP A 48 -42.57 -38.14 8.15
C ASP A 48 -43.91 -37.43 7.90
N TRP A 49 -44.96 -37.73 8.68
CA TRP A 49 -46.24 -37.02 8.61
C TRP A 49 -46.12 -35.51 8.90
N PHE A 50 -45.05 -35.08 9.56
CA PHE A 50 -44.78 -33.67 9.87
C PHE A 50 -43.94 -32.96 8.81
N ILE A 51 -43.38 -33.66 7.81
CA ILE A 51 -42.57 -33.07 6.73
C ILE A 51 -43.29 -31.89 6.04
N PRO A 52 -44.55 -32.00 5.58
CA PRO A 52 -45.24 -30.90 4.89
C PRO A 52 -45.50 -29.66 5.77
N MET A 53 -45.41 -29.82 7.09
CA MET A 53 -45.52 -28.72 8.04
C MET A 53 -44.16 -28.05 8.25
N VAL A 54 -43.10 -28.83 8.39
CA VAL A 54 -41.72 -28.35 8.52
C VAL A 54 -41.28 -27.63 7.24
N GLU A 55 -41.46 -28.24 6.07
CA GLU A 55 -41.11 -27.65 4.77
C GLU A 55 -41.81 -26.31 4.54
N ARG A 56 -43.10 -26.22 4.87
CA ARG A 56 -43.87 -24.97 4.71
C ARG A 56 -43.38 -23.86 5.64
N ARG A 57 -43.04 -24.19 6.89
CA ARG A 57 -42.51 -23.20 7.84
C ARG A 57 -41.09 -22.78 7.49
N ALA A 58 -40.22 -23.73 7.19
CA ALA A 58 -38.86 -23.46 6.75
C ALA A 58 -38.87 -22.65 5.45
N GLY A 59 -39.75 -23.02 4.51
CA GLY A 59 -39.86 -22.31 3.24
C GLY A 59 -40.46 -20.92 3.35
N ALA A 60 -41.41 -20.70 4.26
CA ALA A 60 -41.89 -19.36 4.58
C ALA A 60 -40.80 -18.50 5.25
N ALA A 61 -39.97 -19.09 6.13
CA ALA A 61 -38.89 -18.37 6.81
C ALA A 61 -37.70 -18.05 5.89
N LEU A 62 -37.43 -18.89 4.91
CA LEU A 62 -36.33 -18.72 3.94
C LEU A 62 -36.77 -18.07 2.62
N HIS A 63 -38.07 -17.81 2.47
CA HIS A 63 -38.71 -17.34 1.23
C HIS A 63 -38.42 -18.23 0.01
N ARG A 64 -38.24 -19.54 0.23
CA ARG A 64 -37.78 -20.50 -0.79
C ARG A 64 -38.36 -21.87 -0.53
N ARG A 65 -38.42 -22.73 -1.55
CA ARG A 65 -38.86 -24.11 -1.35
C ARG A 65 -37.78 -24.89 -0.58
N VAL A 66 -38.20 -25.54 0.49
CA VAL A 66 -37.39 -26.48 1.28
C VAL A 66 -38.02 -27.85 1.13
N THR A 67 -37.21 -28.86 0.84
CA THR A 67 -37.65 -30.26 0.76
C THR A 67 -36.83 -31.15 1.69
N ILE A 68 -37.48 -32.11 2.34
CA ILE A 68 -36.87 -33.07 3.28
C ILE A 68 -37.35 -34.47 2.90
N ALA A 69 -36.45 -35.46 2.80
CA ALA A 69 -36.85 -36.82 2.45
C ALA A 69 -37.42 -37.60 3.64
N HIS A 70 -36.71 -37.57 4.78
CA HIS A 70 -37.12 -38.25 6.01
C HIS A 70 -36.92 -37.37 7.23
N LEU A 71 -37.84 -37.47 8.18
CA LEU A 71 -37.77 -36.79 9.46
C LEU A 71 -37.72 -37.83 10.58
N HIS A 72 -36.76 -37.68 11.49
CA HIS A 72 -36.59 -38.54 12.66
C HIS A 72 -36.63 -37.68 13.91
N VAL A 73 -37.41 -38.06 14.91
CA VAL A 73 -37.38 -37.41 16.21
C VAL A 73 -37.09 -38.43 17.30
N ARG A 74 -36.03 -38.17 18.06
CA ARG A 74 -35.68 -38.95 19.26
C ARG A 74 -36.12 -38.16 20.49
N PRO A 75 -37.25 -38.54 21.13
CA PRO A 75 -37.73 -37.85 22.33
C PRO A 75 -36.83 -38.16 23.53
N GLY A 76 -36.69 -37.19 24.44
CA GLY A 76 -35.86 -37.31 25.64
C GLY A 76 -35.77 -35.99 26.42
N ARG A 77 -34.87 -35.91 27.40
CA ARG A 77 -34.53 -34.62 28.07
C ARG A 77 -33.93 -33.62 27.09
N VAL A 78 -33.22 -34.11 26.08
CA VAL A 78 -32.80 -33.38 24.88
C VAL A 78 -33.47 -34.08 23.72
N ILE A 79 -34.32 -33.36 22.99
CA ILE A 79 -35.00 -33.88 21.80
C ILE A 79 -34.03 -33.72 20.64
N VAL A 80 -33.76 -34.79 19.88
CA VAL A 80 -32.95 -34.69 18.66
C VAL A 80 -33.87 -34.83 17.46
N ILE A 81 -33.91 -33.79 16.63
CA ILE A 81 -34.64 -33.75 15.36
C ILE A 81 -33.62 -33.94 14.24
N GLY A 82 -33.69 -35.08 13.55
CA GLY A 82 -32.88 -35.39 12.37
C GLY A 82 -33.71 -35.24 11.10
N ALA A 83 -33.15 -34.59 10.09
CA ALA A 83 -33.75 -34.48 8.75
C ALA A 83 -32.74 -35.00 7.72
N ASP A 84 -33.15 -35.98 6.92
CA ASP A 84 -32.32 -36.56 5.86
C ASP A 84 -32.64 -35.92 4.50
N ASP A 85 -31.60 -35.77 3.66
CA ASP A 85 -31.64 -35.18 2.33
C ASP A 85 -32.37 -33.83 2.29
N VAL A 86 -31.93 -32.92 3.17
CA VAL A 86 -32.44 -31.54 3.22
C VAL A 86 -31.96 -30.80 1.99
N ARG A 87 -32.88 -30.13 1.29
CA ARG A 87 -32.60 -29.36 0.08
C ARG A 87 -33.33 -28.02 0.11
N ILE A 88 -32.59 -26.95 -0.12
CA ILE A 88 -33.07 -25.57 -0.20
C ILE A 88 -32.90 -25.12 -1.64
N ASP A 89 -34.01 -24.77 -2.28
CA ASP A 89 -34.02 -24.34 -3.67
C ASP A 89 -33.46 -22.93 -3.85
N GLN A 90 -33.04 -22.64 -5.08
CA GLN A 90 -32.62 -21.30 -5.48
C GLN A 90 -33.81 -20.32 -5.47
N PRO A 91 -33.55 -19.01 -5.27
CA PRO A 91 -34.58 -18.01 -5.39
C PRO A 91 -34.96 -17.82 -6.88
N GLU A 92 -36.03 -17.08 -7.12
CA GLU A 92 -36.43 -16.72 -8.48
C GLU A 92 -35.29 -16.02 -9.24
N GLY A 93 -35.13 -16.34 -10.53
CA GLY A 93 -34.04 -15.85 -11.36
C GLY A 93 -32.72 -16.62 -11.26
N PHE A 94 -32.59 -17.61 -10.37
CA PHE A 94 -31.37 -18.43 -10.18
C PHE A 94 -31.56 -19.93 -10.42
N GLY A 95 -32.70 -20.33 -11.01
CA GLY A 95 -33.05 -21.75 -11.23
C GLY A 95 -32.13 -22.53 -12.19
N ASN A 96 -31.13 -21.89 -12.80
CA ASN A 96 -30.11 -22.54 -13.61
C ASN A 96 -28.91 -23.08 -12.80
N LEU A 97 -28.83 -22.75 -11.52
CA LEU A 97 -27.83 -23.27 -10.60
C LEU A 97 -28.31 -24.57 -9.94
N PRO A 98 -27.39 -25.38 -9.39
CA PRO A 98 -27.75 -26.40 -8.41
C PRO A 98 -28.52 -25.78 -7.23
N PRO A 99 -29.19 -26.59 -6.38
CA PRO A 99 -29.87 -26.09 -5.19
C PRO A 99 -28.95 -25.20 -4.34
N LEU A 100 -29.50 -24.16 -3.71
CA LEU A 100 -28.74 -23.21 -2.90
C LEU A 100 -27.95 -23.92 -1.81
N ALA A 101 -28.62 -24.85 -1.12
CA ALA A 101 -28.03 -25.62 -0.05
C ALA A 101 -28.60 -27.04 -0.04
N THR A 102 -27.74 -28.02 0.17
CA THR A 102 -28.15 -29.40 0.46
C THR A 102 -27.40 -29.93 1.68
N ALA A 103 -27.96 -30.91 2.37
CA ALA A 103 -27.26 -31.68 3.39
C ALA A 103 -27.80 -33.10 3.40
N LYS A 104 -26.91 -34.10 3.47
CA LYS A 104 -27.34 -35.51 3.59
C LYS A 104 -28.11 -35.75 4.87
N ARG A 105 -27.68 -35.10 5.95
CA ARG A 105 -28.33 -35.17 7.25
C ARG A 105 -28.11 -33.90 8.06
N LEU A 106 -29.18 -33.40 8.66
CA LEU A 106 -29.19 -32.29 9.60
C LEU A 106 -29.77 -32.78 10.92
N ASP A 107 -28.96 -32.80 11.98
CA ASP A 107 -29.44 -33.10 13.34
C ASP A 107 -29.44 -31.82 14.19
N VAL A 108 -30.59 -31.51 14.78
CA VAL A 108 -30.77 -30.40 15.71
C VAL A 108 -31.17 -30.96 17.08
N ALA A 109 -30.30 -30.79 18.07
CA ALA A 109 -30.61 -31.10 19.46
C ALA A 109 -31.29 -29.89 20.11
N ILE A 110 -32.42 -30.13 20.78
CA ILE A 110 -33.22 -29.11 21.44
C ILE A 110 -33.40 -29.49 22.91
N ARG A 111 -32.97 -28.62 23.81
CA ARG A 111 -33.26 -28.73 25.24
C ARG A 111 -34.53 -27.92 25.52
N TRP A 112 -35.65 -28.62 25.67
CA TRP A 112 -36.98 -27.99 25.72
C TRP A 112 -37.41 -27.57 27.14
N TRP A 113 -36.87 -28.18 28.19
CA TRP A 113 -37.26 -27.88 29.56
C TRP A 113 -37.05 -26.41 29.98
N PRO A 114 -36.02 -25.67 29.54
CA PRO A 114 -35.84 -24.27 29.90
C PRO A 114 -37.00 -23.39 29.41
N LEU A 115 -37.70 -23.77 28.34
CA LEU A 115 -38.89 -23.04 27.88
C LEU A 115 -40.02 -23.04 28.91
N LEU A 116 -40.13 -24.07 29.76
CA LEU A 116 -41.16 -24.14 30.80
C LEU A 116 -40.94 -23.14 31.93
N TRP A 117 -39.71 -22.66 32.11
CA TRP A 117 -39.33 -21.72 33.18
C TRP A 117 -38.79 -20.39 32.64
N GLY A 118 -39.12 -20.05 31.39
CA GLY A 118 -38.76 -18.75 30.78
C GLY A 118 -37.29 -18.63 30.34
N GLY A 119 -36.53 -19.73 30.29
CA GLY A 119 -35.11 -19.77 29.93
C GLY A 119 -34.80 -19.70 28.42
N GLY A 120 -35.81 -19.58 27.57
CA GLY A 120 -35.66 -19.49 26.11
C GLY A 120 -35.33 -20.82 25.41
N LEU A 121 -35.12 -20.76 24.09
CA LEU A 121 -34.77 -21.91 23.26
C LEU A 121 -33.26 -22.19 23.35
N ASP A 122 -32.91 -23.40 23.77
CA ASP A 122 -31.53 -23.88 23.92
C ASP A 122 -31.29 -25.04 22.94
N LEU A 123 -30.28 -24.88 22.09
CA LEU A 123 -29.90 -25.77 21.00
C LEU A 123 -28.49 -26.33 21.26
N PRO A 124 -28.33 -27.41 22.04
CA PRO A 124 -27.01 -27.89 22.44
C PRO A 124 -26.09 -28.27 21.29
N LEU A 125 -26.63 -28.77 20.17
CA LEU A 125 -25.85 -29.22 19.01
C LEU A 125 -26.65 -29.05 17.73
N ILE A 126 -26.01 -28.52 16.71
CA ILE A 126 -26.44 -28.56 15.31
C ILE A 126 -25.35 -29.32 14.54
N SER A 127 -25.67 -30.48 13.97
CA SER A 127 -24.72 -31.29 13.21
C SER A 127 -25.16 -31.36 11.76
N LEU A 128 -24.26 -30.98 10.84
CA LEU A 128 -24.47 -31.07 9.40
C LEU A 128 -23.54 -32.12 8.79
N ASP A 129 -24.13 -33.13 8.16
CA ASP A 129 -23.40 -34.11 7.36
C ASP A 129 -23.46 -33.75 5.87
N THR A 130 -22.26 -33.68 5.29
CA THR A 130 -22.04 -33.36 3.89
C THR A 130 -22.85 -32.17 3.36
N PRO A 131 -22.83 -30.99 4.03
CA PRO A 131 -23.56 -29.84 3.52
C PRO A 131 -22.89 -29.29 2.25
N VAL A 132 -23.66 -28.98 1.22
CA VAL A 132 -23.17 -28.29 0.01
C VAL A 132 -23.88 -26.95 -0.10
N VAL A 133 -23.14 -25.86 -0.29
CA VAL A 133 -23.69 -24.51 -0.39
C VAL A 133 -23.19 -23.82 -1.66
N GLU A 134 -24.12 -23.26 -2.44
CA GLU A 134 -23.88 -22.56 -3.70
C GLU A 134 -24.19 -21.08 -3.53
N LEU A 135 -23.16 -20.22 -3.50
CA LEU A 135 -23.30 -18.77 -3.36
C LEU A 135 -22.90 -18.07 -4.65
N GLN A 136 -23.79 -17.28 -5.22
CA GLN A 136 -23.55 -16.49 -6.42
C GLN A 136 -24.04 -15.05 -6.27
N GLU A 137 -23.15 -14.11 -6.63
CA GLU A 137 -23.48 -12.72 -6.91
C GLU A 137 -23.18 -12.39 -8.39
N ARG A 138 -24.18 -11.85 -9.08
CA ARG A 138 -24.09 -11.50 -10.51
C ARG A 138 -23.66 -10.05 -10.70
N ALA A 139 -23.37 -9.69 -11.96
CA ALA A 139 -22.87 -8.36 -12.31
C ALA A 139 -23.92 -7.25 -12.11
N ASP A 140 -25.20 -7.60 -12.10
CA ASP A 140 -26.32 -6.70 -11.79
C ASP A 140 -26.52 -6.49 -10.28
N GLY A 141 -25.68 -7.10 -9.43
CA GLY A 141 -25.77 -7.06 -7.97
C GLY A 141 -26.80 -8.01 -7.37
N SER A 142 -27.50 -8.81 -8.19
CA SER A 142 -28.42 -9.84 -7.69
C SER A 142 -27.64 -10.96 -7.00
N ARG A 143 -28.15 -11.41 -5.84
CA ARG A 143 -27.51 -12.40 -4.98
C ARG A 143 -28.45 -13.56 -4.74
N ASN A 144 -27.97 -14.78 -4.94
CA ASN A 144 -28.75 -15.96 -4.61
C ASN A 144 -28.82 -16.23 -3.10
N TYR A 145 -28.13 -15.46 -2.26
CA TYR A 145 -28.10 -15.63 -0.81
C TYR A 145 -28.79 -14.47 -0.06
N ASP A 146 -29.69 -13.76 -0.76
CA ASP A 146 -30.60 -12.81 -0.13
C ASP A 146 -31.84 -13.53 0.43
N PHE A 147 -32.04 -13.43 1.75
CA PHE A 147 -33.19 -13.99 2.47
C PHE A 147 -34.13 -12.88 2.96
N SER A 148 -33.91 -11.64 2.52
CA SER A 148 -34.80 -10.52 2.82
C SER A 148 -36.16 -10.75 2.18
N ASP A 149 -37.22 -10.30 2.86
CA ASP A 149 -38.57 -10.31 2.30
C ASP A 149 -38.63 -9.36 1.09
N PRO A 150 -38.87 -9.87 -0.14
CA PRO A 150 -38.93 -9.05 -1.35
C PRO A 150 -40.10 -8.04 -1.34
N ASP A 151 -41.14 -8.29 -0.55
CA ASP A 151 -42.33 -7.44 -0.43
C ASP A 151 -42.28 -6.47 0.76
N ALA A 152 -41.23 -6.57 1.60
CA ALA A 152 -40.98 -5.58 2.63
C ALA A 152 -40.54 -4.26 1.97
N ALA A 153 -41.51 -3.36 1.75
CA ALA A 153 -41.29 -2.02 1.24
C ALA A 153 -40.06 -1.37 1.91
N LYS A 154 -39.28 -0.61 1.10
CA LYS A 154 -38.10 0.17 1.49
C LYS A 154 -38.45 1.31 2.47
N GLU A 155 -39.06 0.97 3.60
CA GLU A 155 -39.40 1.88 4.68
C GLU A 155 -38.32 1.75 5.76
N ASN A 156 -37.83 2.90 6.21
CA ASN A 156 -36.73 3.09 7.17
C ASN A 156 -36.55 1.91 8.13
N ARG A 157 -35.49 1.12 7.90
CA ARG A 157 -34.96 0.09 8.81
C ARG A 157 -34.44 0.76 10.10
N THR A 158 -35.33 1.29 10.92
CA THR A 158 -35.07 1.36 12.36
C THR A 158 -35.31 -0.06 12.88
N PRO A 159 -34.30 -0.72 13.48
CA PRO A 159 -34.52 -2.03 14.06
C PRO A 159 -35.55 -1.86 15.17
N LYS A 160 -36.77 -2.37 14.96
CA LYS A 160 -37.72 -2.54 16.07
C LYS A 160 -36.98 -3.39 17.10
N LYS A 161 -36.75 -2.84 18.28
CA LYS A 161 -36.32 -3.56 19.50
C LYS A 161 -37.43 -4.55 19.90
N GLY A 162 -37.65 -5.57 19.07
CA GLY A 162 -38.31 -6.80 19.48
C GLY A 162 -37.28 -7.60 20.25
N ASN A 163 -37.51 -7.78 21.55
CA ASN A 163 -36.67 -8.58 22.43
C ASN A 163 -36.87 -10.07 22.12
N THR A 164 -36.52 -10.51 20.90
CA THR A 164 -36.45 -11.93 20.57
C THR A 164 -35.07 -12.39 21.03
N SER A 165 -34.99 -12.97 22.23
CA SER A 165 -33.74 -13.54 22.72
C SER A 165 -33.24 -14.56 21.68
N MET A 166 -32.06 -14.33 21.09
CA MET A 166 -31.47 -15.30 20.17
C MET A 166 -31.37 -16.66 20.87
N PRO A 167 -31.68 -17.77 20.17
CA PRO A 167 -31.53 -19.10 20.73
C PRO A 167 -30.08 -19.32 21.13
N ARG A 168 -29.86 -19.94 22.29
CA ARG A 168 -28.51 -20.33 22.72
C ARG A 168 -28.09 -21.53 21.91
N ILE A 169 -27.04 -21.40 21.09
CA ILE A 169 -26.47 -22.50 20.31
C ILE A 169 -25.23 -22.99 21.06
N GLY A 170 -25.18 -24.29 21.36
CA GLY A 170 -24.06 -24.89 22.10
C GLY A 170 -22.88 -25.25 21.20
N ALA A 171 -23.12 -26.00 20.12
CA ALA A 171 -22.10 -26.40 19.17
C ALA A 171 -22.68 -26.51 17.75
N VAL A 172 -21.87 -26.18 16.75
CA VAL A 172 -22.15 -26.45 15.34
C VAL A 172 -21.04 -27.34 14.81
N ARG A 173 -21.38 -28.55 14.35
CA ARG A 173 -20.43 -29.53 13.82
C ARG A 173 -20.69 -29.75 12.34
N ILE A 174 -19.64 -29.62 11.53
CA ILE A 174 -19.67 -29.89 10.10
C ILE A 174 -18.75 -31.07 9.82
N VAL A 175 -19.27 -32.16 9.25
CA VAL A 175 -18.48 -33.37 8.99
C VAL A 175 -17.66 -33.25 7.70
N SER A 176 -18.31 -32.86 6.60
CA SER A 176 -17.66 -32.78 5.27
C SER A 176 -18.38 -31.78 4.35
N GLY A 177 -18.32 -30.50 4.70
CA GLY A 177 -18.95 -29.43 3.94
C GLY A 177 -18.25 -29.07 2.64
N GLN A 178 -19.02 -28.62 1.66
CA GLN A 178 -18.55 -28.03 0.42
C GLN A 178 -19.20 -26.67 0.21
N LEU A 179 -18.44 -25.71 -0.28
CA LEU A 179 -18.88 -24.35 -0.56
C LEU A 179 -18.41 -23.96 -1.96
N HIS A 180 -19.29 -23.43 -2.80
CA HIS A 180 -18.93 -22.80 -4.06
C HIS A 180 -19.35 -21.33 -4.01
N VAL A 181 -18.39 -20.42 -4.20
CA VAL A 181 -18.61 -18.97 -4.20
C VAL A 181 -18.27 -18.41 -5.57
N MET A 182 -19.23 -17.74 -6.19
CA MET A 182 -19.07 -17.03 -7.45
C MET A 182 -19.42 -15.55 -7.25
N HIS A 183 -18.52 -14.65 -7.65
CA HIS A 183 -18.78 -13.22 -7.62
C HIS A 183 -18.38 -12.60 -8.96
N ALA A 184 -19.35 -12.18 -9.75
CA ALA A 184 -19.12 -11.66 -11.09
C ALA A 184 -18.30 -10.35 -11.07
N GLY A 185 -18.64 -9.41 -10.18
CA GLY A 185 -17.93 -8.12 -10.06
C GLY A 185 -16.45 -8.22 -9.67
N LEU A 186 -16.08 -9.24 -8.89
CA LEU A 186 -14.69 -9.51 -8.47
C LEU A 186 -14.02 -10.59 -9.32
N HIS A 187 -14.69 -11.06 -10.39
CA HIS A 187 -14.22 -12.18 -11.22
C HIS A 187 -13.72 -13.38 -10.41
N THR A 188 -14.55 -13.81 -9.45
CA THR A 188 -14.21 -14.83 -8.46
C THR A 188 -15.03 -16.11 -8.69
N ASP A 189 -14.36 -17.26 -8.65
CA ASP A 189 -14.95 -18.60 -8.65
C ASP A 189 -14.09 -19.48 -7.73
N MET A 190 -14.57 -19.76 -6.52
CA MET A 190 -13.83 -20.48 -5.49
C MET A 190 -14.63 -21.65 -4.94
N ARG A 191 -13.99 -22.80 -4.82
CA ARG A 191 -14.55 -23.98 -4.15
C ARG A 191 -13.81 -24.24 -2.84
N GLY A 192 -14.55 -24.39 -1.76
CA GLY A 192 -14.08 -24.66 -0.42
C GLY A 192 -14.55 -26.01 0.12
N GLN A 193 -13.72 -26.67 0.90
CA GLN A 193 -14.09 -27.78 1.77
C GLN A 193 -14.07 -27.28 3.22
N VAL A 194 -15.06 -27.66 4.02
CA VAL A 194 -15.21 -27.16 5.39
C VAL A 194 -15.51 -28.32 6.33
N HIS A 195 -14.81 -28.42 7.44
CA HIS A 195 -15.12 -29.40 8.48
C HIS A 195 -14.81 -28.84 9.87
N THR A 196 -15.35 -29.49 10.90
CA THR A 196 -15.08 -29.18 12.30
C THR A 196 -14.29 -30.32 12.91
N THR A 197 -13.14 -30.02 13.52
CA THR A 197 -12.38 -31.02 14.26
C THR A 197 -13.04 -31.31 15.60
N GLU A 198 -12.99 -32.58 16.02
CA GLU A 198 -13.45 -32.97 17.35
C GLU A 198 -12.32 -32.76 18.37
N ALA A 199 -12.66 -32.21 19.52
CA ALA A 199 -11.78 -32.10 20.66
C ALA A 199 -12.53 -32.50 21.93
N SER A 200 -11.82 -33.04 22.91
CA SER A 200 -12.39 -33.43 24.20
C SER A 200 -12.85 -32.23 25.03
N ASP A 201 -12.35 -31.03 24.72
CA ASP A 201 -12.75 -29.74 25.27
C ASP A 201 -13.42 -28.89 24.15
N PRO A 202 -14.60 -28.28 24.37
CA PRO A 202 -15.21 -27.33 23.44
C PRO A 202 -14.27 -26.21 22.95
N GLU A 203 -13.27 -25.81 23.75
CA GLU A 203 -12.27 -24.80 23.36
C GLU A 203 -11.22 -25.34 22.37
N GLY A 204 -11.06 -26.66 22.26
CA GLY A 204 -10.10 -27.31 21.36
C GLY A 204 -10.65 -27.60 19.96
N ALA A 205 -11.97 -27.54 19.77
CA ALA A 205 -12.60 -27.81 18.47
C ALA A 205 -12.33 -26.65 17.50
N ARG A 206 -11.98 -26.97 16.26
CA ARG A 206 -11.63 -25.96 15.25
C ARG A 206 -12.47 -26.09 14.00
N LEU A 207 -12.77 -24.96 13.37
CA LEU A 207 -13.28 -24.92 12.00
C LEU A 207 -12.08 -24.92 11.06
N VAL A 208 -12.02 -25.88 10.14
CA VAL A 208 -10.99 -25.98 9.12
C VAL A 208 -11.63 -25.79 7.74
N MET A 209 -11.02 -24.96 6.91
CA MET A 209 -11.46 -24.69 5.56
C MET A 209 -10.29 -24.67 4.57
N ASP A 210 -10.42 -25.43 3.48
CA ASP A 210 -9.49 -25.42 2.36
C ASP A 210 -10.20 -24.90 1.12
N ALA A 211 -9.68 -23.84 0.51
CA ALA A 211 -10.27 -23.18 -0.65
C ALA A 211 -9.32 -23.16 -1.85
N ARG A 212 -9.89 -23.31 -3.06
CA ARG A 212 -9.16 -23.19 -4.33
C ARG A 212 -10.04 -22.60 -5.42
N GLY A 213 -9.45 -21.84 -6.33
CA GLY A 213 -10.16 -21.31 -7.47
C GLY A 213 -9.49 -20.08 -8.05
N THR A 214 -10.29 -19.08 -8.42
CA THR A 214 -9.82 -17.79 -8.93
C THR A 214 -10.42 -16.63 -8.15
N TYR A 215 -9.61 -15.60 -7.94
CA TYR A 215 -9.98 -14.31 -7.36
C TYR A 215 -9.34 -13.21 -8.20
N VAL A 216 -10.12 -12.23 -8.67
CA VAL A 216 -9.67 -11.16 -9.57
C VAL A 216 -8.90 -11.73 -10.78
N ARG A 217 -9.45 -12.80 -11.40
CA ARG A 217 -8.86 -13.52 -12.54
C ARG A 217 -7.49 -14.18 -12.31
N GLN A 218 -7.02 -14.25 -11.07
CA GLN A 218 -5.78 -14.94 -10.71
C GLN A 218 -6.08 -16.15 -9.82
N ALA A 219 -5.24 -17.19 -9.91
CA ALA A 219 -5.41 -18.39 -9.11
C ALA A 219 -5.25 -18.06 -7.61
N ILE A 220 -6.16 -18.58 -6.79
CA ILE A 220 -6.11 -18.44 -5.34
C ILE A 220 -6.24 -19.82 -4.68
N THR A 221 -5.42 -20.05 -3.66
CA THR A 221 -5.55 -21.17 -2.74
C THR A 221 -5.49 -20.65 -1.32
N GLY A 222 -6.32 -21.18 -0.42
CA GLY A 222 -6.32 -20.78 0.98
C GLY A 222 -6.52 -21.97 1.91
N HIS A 223 -5.89 -21.91 3.06
CA HIS A 223 -6.11 -22.79 4.19
C HIS A 223 -6.47 -21.92 5.40
N PHE A 224 -7.54 -22.27 6.10
CA PHE A 224 -7.99 -21.57 7.30
C PHE A 224 -8.25 -22.58 8.41
N SER A 225 -7.81 -22.26 9.62
CA SER A 225 -8.10 -22.99 10.84
C SER A 225 -8.40 -21.98 11.96
N GLY A 226 -9.56 -22.09 12.59
CA GLY A 226 -9.97 -21.13 13.62
C GLY A 226 -10.92 -21.72 14.65
N GLY A 227 -11.48 -20.85 15.50
CA GLY A 227 -12.51 -21.24 16.47
C GLY A 227 -13.75 -21.84 15.80
N THR A 228 -14.62 -22.49 16.58
CA THR A 228 -15.89 -23.00 16.04
C THR A 228 -16.87 -21.87 15.68
N LEU A 229 -17.88 -22.15 14.85
CA LEU A 229 -18.91 -21.14 14.50
C LEU A 229 -19.64 -20.57 15.72
N VAL A 230 -19.78 -21.34 16.79
CA VAL A 230 -20.45 -20.88 18.02
C VAL A 230 -19.55 -19.92 18.80
N SER A 231 -18.24 -20.14 18.81
CA SER A 231 -17.30 -19.26 19.50
C SER A 231 -17.29 -17.83 18.95
N LEU A 232 -17.72 -17.60 17.70
CA LEU A 232 -17.92 -16.26 17.14
C LEU A 232 -18.96 -15.42 17.91
N GLN A 233 -19.90 -16.07 18.62
CA GLN A 233 -20.92 -15.38 19.40
C GLN A 233 -20.42 -14.98 20.80
N ASP A 234 -19.34 -15.60 21.28
CA ASP A 234 -18.77 -15.29 22.58
C ASP A 234 -17.85 -14.07 22.47
N ARG A 235 -18.37 -12.92 22.91
CA ARG A 235 -17.65 -11.64 22.90
C ARG A 235 -16.55 -11.51 23.96
N LYS A 236 -16.40 -12.51 24.84
CA LYS A 236 -15.40 -12.49 25.92
C LYS A 236 -14.17 -13.33 25.59
N GLN A 237 -14.30 -14.28 24.66
CA GLN A 237 -13.21 -15.18 24.29
C GLN A 237 -12.63 -14.77 22.93
N PRO A 238 -11.32 -14.48 22.85
CA PRO A 238 -10.68 -14.21 21.57
C PRO A 238 -10.81 -15.39 20.61
N TYR A 239 -11.28 -15.13 19.40
CA TYR A 239 -11.46 -16.12 18.34
C TYR A 239 -10.10 -16.41 17.67
N PRO A 240 -9.55 -17.63 17.79
CA PRO A 240 -8.26 -17.95 17.19
C PRO A 240 -8.37 -17.99 15.66
N VAL A 241 -7.35 -17.48 14.99
CA VAL A 241 -7.24 -17.43 13.54
C VAL A 241 -5.86 -17.94 13.12
N ASP A 242 -5.86 -18.89 12.20
CA ASP A 242 -4.72 -19.33 11.41
C ASP A 242 -5.18 -19.34 9.94
N LEU A 243 -4.55 -18.53 9.11
CA LEU A 243 -4.93 -18.34 7.72
C LEU A 243 -3.67 -18.28 6.86
N GLU A 244 -3.62 -19.13 5.85
CA GLU A 244 -2.64 -19.08 4.77
C GLU A 244 -3.35 -18.86 3.44
N VAL A 245 -2.90 -17.88 2.67
CA VAL A 245 -3.45 -17.56 1.35
C VAL A 245 -2.32 -17.43 0.35
N ARG A 246 -2.53 -17.98 -0.84
CA ARG A 246 -1.68 -17.73 -2.02
C ARG A 246 -2.53 -17.20 -3.14
N HIS A 247 -2.19 -16.02 -3.64
CA HIS A 247 -2.85 -15.37 -4.77
C HIS A 247 -1.81 -15.09 -5.84
N GLY A 248 -1.83 -15.90 -6.91
CA GLY A 248 -0.70 -15.98 -7.84
C GLY A 248 0.60 -16.34 -7.13
N GLU A 249 1.59 -15.45 -7.20
CA GLU A 249 2.89 -15.61 -6.53
C GLU A 249 2.95 -14.94 -5.15
N THR A 250 1.94 -14.14 -4.79
CA THR A 250 1.81 -13.50 -3.48
C THR A 250 1.39 -14.52 -2.44
N ARG A 251 2.08 -14.54 -1.30
CA ARG A 251 1.79 -15.37 -0.14
C ARG A 251 1.45 -14.47 1.03
N LEU A 252 0.40 -14.82 1.74
CA LEU A 252 -0.08 -14.16 2.94
C LEU A 252 -0.27 -15.23 4.01
N SER A 253 0.23 -14.98 5.21
CA SER A 253 -0.10 -15.77 6.39
C SER A 253 -0.51 -14.87 7.55
N LEU A 254 -1.48 -15.33 8.34
CA LEU A 254 -2.07 -14.56 9.43
C LEU A 254 -2.35 -15.51 10.59
N HIS A 255 -1.68 -15.29 11.73
CA HIS A 255 -1.79 -16.15 12.91
C HIS A 255 -2.08 -15.33 14.17
N GLY A 256 -2.99 -15.78 15.03
CA GLY A 256 -3.26 -15.12 16.31
C GLY A 256 -4.71 -15.24 16.73
N ALA A 257 -5.29 -14.15 17.25
CA ALA A 257 -6.69 -14.13 17.67
C ALA A 257 -7.37 -12.77 17.43
N VAL A 258 -8.68 -12.81 17.24
CA VAL A 258 -9.57 -11.66 17.07
C VAL A 258 -10.42 -11.50 18.33
N GLU A 259 -10.56 -10.30 18.88
CA GLU A 259 -11.17 -10.11 20.21
C GLU A 259 -12.71 -10.14 20.18
N ASP A 260 -13.35 -9.32 19.34
CA ASP A 260 -14.79 -9.41 19.04
C ASP A 260 -14.96 -9.35 17.50
N PRO A 261 -15.01 -10.51 16.83
CA PRO A 261 -15.13 -10.57 15.37
C PRO A 261 -16.44 -9.95 14.85
N LEU A 262 -17.52 -9.99 15.63
CA LEU A 262 -18.84 -9.53 15.20
C LEU A 262 -18.98 -8.00 15.30
N SER A 263 -18.28 -7.37 16.24
CA SER A 263 -18.25 -5.90 16.38
C SER A 263 -16.98 -5.25 15.83
N PHE A 264 -16.09 -6.04 15.24
CA PHE A 264 -14.78 -5.61 14.75
C PHE A 264 -13.95 -4.83 15.80
N ALA A 265 -13.91 -5.32 17.04
CA ALA A 265 -13.34 -4.58 18.18
C ALA A 265 -11.95 -5.06 18.62
N GLY A 266 -11.00 -5.20 17.70
CA GLY A 266 -9.61 -5.52 18.05
C GLY A 266 -9.12 -6.85 17.51
N ALA A 267 -7.84 -6.92 17.22
CA ALA A 267 -7.16 -8.17 16.93
C ALA A 267 -5.68 -8.16 17.37
N ARG A 268 -5.19 -9.35 17.68
CA ARG A 268 -3.79 -9.61 17.97
C ARG A 268 -3.31 -10.68 17.02
N LEU A 269 -2.96 -10.23 15.81
CA LEU A 269 -2.56 -11.11 14.72
C LEU A 269 -1.12 -10.80 14.31
N ARG A 270 -0.41 -11.80 13.82
CA ARG A 270 0.88 -11.65 13.14
C ARG A 270 0.65 -11.91 11.66
N LEU A 271 0.90 -10.88 10.84
CA LEU A 271 0.76 -10.92 9.39
C LEU A 271 2.15 -11.07 8.77
N SER A 272 2.28 -11.98 7.81
CA SER A 272 3.45 -12.12 6.95
C SER A 272 3.02 -12.08 5.49
N LEU A 273 3.71 -11.25 4.69
CA LEU A 273 3.46 -11.05 3.27
C LEU A 273 4.75 -11.27 2.50
N ALA A 274 4.68 -12.00 1.39
CA ALA A 274 5.80 -12.17 0.48
C ALA A 274 5.34 -12.30 -0.96
N GLY A 275 6.08 -11.70 -1.89
CA GLY A 275 5.76 -11.77 -3.31
C GLY A 275 6.86 -11.19 -4.20
N PRO A 276 6.72 -11.29 -5.52
CA PRO A 276 7.72 -10.78 -6.45
C PRO A 276 7.64 -9.26 -6.66
N ASP A 277 6.51 -8.64 -6.32
CA ASP A 277 6.22 -7.22 -6.53
C ASP A 277 5.04 -6.78 -5.61
N MET A 278 5.22 -5.71 -4.81
CA MET A 278 4.17 -5.17 -3.92
C MET A 278 2.99 -4.58 -4.70
N SER A 279 3.15 -4.20 -5.97
CA SER A 279 2.03 -3.72 -6.78
C SER A 279 0.92 -4.76 -6.96
N LEU A 280 1.25 -6.04 -6.78
CA LEU A 280 0.32 -7.18 -6.81
C LEU A 280 -0.51 -7.32 -5.52
N LEU A 281 -0.26 -6.50 -4.48
CA LEU A 281 -1.05 -6.50 -3.25
C LEU A 281 -2.36 -5.73 -3.39
N TYR A 282 -2.50 -4.87 -4.42
CA TYR A 282 -3.70 -4.05 -4.59
C TYR A 282 -5.01 -4.85 -4.63
N PRO A 283 -5.14 -5.98 -5.35
CA PRO A 283 -6.37 -6.77 -5.35
C PRO A 283 -6.74 -7.39 -3.98
N LEU A 284 -5.76 -7.55 -3.09
CA LEU A 284 -5.94 -8.15 -1.76
C LEU A 284 -6.16 -7.09 -0.67
N THR A 285 -5.51 -5.93 -0.79
CA THR A 285 -5.42 -4.92 0.28
C THR A 285 -6.15 -3.62 -0.03
N GLY A 286 -6.43 -3.34 -1.31
CA GLY A 286 -6.98 -2.07 -1.77
C GLY A 286 -5.98 -0.90 -1.74
N VAL A 287 -4.74 -1.12 -1.32
CA VAL A 287 -3.70 -0.07 -1.24
C VAL A 287 -2.86 -0.08 -2.51
N VAL A 288 -2.69 1.09 -3.12
CA VAL A 288 -1.84 1.25 -4.31
C VAL A 288 -0.39 1.42 -3.89
N ILE A 289 0.44 0.45 -4.26
CA ILE A 289 1.90 0.50 -4.09
C ILE A 289 2.54 0.44 -5.48
N PRO A 290 3.57 1.27 -5.78
CA PRO A 290 4.35 1.16 -7.00
C PRO A 290 5.00 -0.21 -7.16
N GLN A 291 5.56 -0.47 -8.33
CA GLN A 291 6.32 -1.70 -8.55
C GLN A 291 7.52 -1.77 -7.61
N THR A 292 7.79 -2.94 -7.05
CA THR A 292 8.98 -3.20 -6.24
C THR A 292 9.73 -4.44 -6.73
N PRO A 293 10.98 -4.65 -6.30
CA PRO A 293 11.60 -5.96 -6.36
C PRO A 293 10.86 -6.95 -5.43
N PRO A 294 11.28 -8.23 -5.41
CA PRO A 294 10.72 -9.22 -4.48
C PRO A 294 10.81 -8.75 -3.04
N TYR A 295 9.73 -8.94 -2.29
CA TYR A 295 9.62 -8.49 -0.92
C TYR A 295 9.22 -9.62 0.01
N ARG A 296 9.57 -9.44 1.29
CA ARG A 296 9.06 -10.23 2.41
C ARG A 296 9.01 -9.33 3.63
N VAL A 297 7.82 -9.14 4.18
CA VAL A 297 7.59 -8.31 5.38
C VAL A 297 6.69 -9.05 6.35
N GLU A 298 6.93 -8.85 7.63
CA GLU A 298 6.11 -9.39 8.71
C GLU A 298 5.90 -8.34 9.81
N GLY A 299 4.86 -8.50 10.61
CA GLY A 299 4.55 -7.58 11.70
C GLY A 299 3.25 -7.91 12.41
N ASN A 300 2.87 -7.06 13.36
CA ASN A 300 1.68 -7.21 14.18
C ASN A 300 0.50 -6.50 13.52
N LEU A 301 -0.56 -7.22 13.17
CA LEU A 301 -1.80 -6.69 12.62
C LEU A 301 -2.86 -6.58 13.73
N ASP A 302 -3.42 -5.40 13.86
CA ASP A 302 -4.56 -5.09 14.69
C ASP A 302 -5.59 -4.33 13.85
N TYR A 303 -6.86 -4.41 14.22
CA TYR A 303 -7.90 -3.63 13.57
C TYR A 303 -8.96 -3.18 14.57
N THR A 304 -9.50 -2.00 14.32
CA THR A 304 -10.62 -1.42 15.06
C THR A 304 -11.72 -1.09 14.06
N ALA A 305 -12.88 -0.67 14.55
CA ALA A 305 -13.99 -0.23 13.70
C ALA A 305 -13.66 0.95 12.75
N ALA A 306 -12.51 1.62 12.89
CA ALA A 306 -12.09 2.73 12.02
C ALA A 306 -10.72 2.55 11.36
N HIS A 307 -9.82 1.75 11.93
CA HIS A 307 -8.43 1.65 11.48
C HIS A 307 -7.92 0.22 11.46
N VAL A 308 -7.20 -0.13 10.40
CA VAL A 308 -6.33 -1.30 10.33
C VAL A 308 -4.90 -0.84 10.58
N ARG A 309 -4.19 -1.45 11.52
CA ARG A 309 -2.84 -1.08 11.93
C ARG A 309 -1.90 -2.25 11.77
N PHE A 310 -0.81 -2.04 11.05
CA PHE A 310 0.29 -2.97 10.90
C PHE A 310 1.52 -2.36 11.57
N ARG A 311 1.88 -2.92 12.73
CA ARG A 311 2.90 -2.40 13.64
C ARG A 311 4.10 -3.31 13.70
N ASP A 312 5.24 -2.75 14.10
CA ASP A 312 6.50 -3.48 14.23
C ASP A 312 6.82 -4.26 12.94
N LEU A 313 6.59 -3.62 11.79
CA LEU A 313 6.94 -4.16 10.49
C LEU A 313 8.46 -4.38 10.48
N ASP A 314 8.87 -5.56 10.04
CA ASP A 314 10.27 -5.89 9.75
C ASP A 314 10.34 -6.79 8.51
N GLY A 315 11.34 -6.58 7.67
CA GLY A 315 11.44 -7.29 6.41
C GLY A 315 12.41 -6.67 5.43
N HIS A 316 12.26 -7.07 4.17
CA HIS A 316 13.10 -6.62 3.07
C HIS A 316 12.29 -6.40 1.79
N VAL A 317 12.78 -5.47 0.98
CA VAL A 317 12.33 -5.18 -0.38
C VAL A 317 13.57 -5.14 -1.27
N GLY A 318 13.78 -6.17 -2.09
CA GLY A 318 15.03 -6.34 -2.82
C GLY A 318 16.22 -6.59 -1.90
N SER A 319 17.27 -5.76 -2.03
CA SER A 319 18.45 -5.73 -1.17
C SER A 319 18.29 -4.80 0.04
N SER A 320 17.22 -4.01 0.10
CA SER A 320 16.94 -3.05 1.17
C SER A 320 16.17 -3.69 2.32
N ASP A 321 16.53 -3.39 3.58
CA ASP A 321 15.67 -3.72 4.71
C ASP A 321 14.52 -2.70 4.84
N LEU A 322 13.43 -3.07 5.50
CA LEU A 322 12.27 -2.21 5.71
C LEU A 322 11.65 -2.52 7.06
N GLY A 323 11.42 -1.48 7.86
CA GLY A 323 10.67 -1.57 9.10
C GLY A 323 9.80 -0.37 9.37
N GLY A 324 8.96 -0.43 10.41
CA GLY A 324 8.13 0.69 10.85
C GLY A 324 6.66 0.34 11.07
N ASP A 325 5.78 1.32 10.85
CA ASP A 325 4.36 1.22 11.13
C ASP A 325 3.51 1.74 9.96
N LEU A 326 2.35 1.13 9.78
CA LEU A 326 1.37 1.47 8.74
C LEU A 326 -0.04 1.47 9.36
N SER A 327 -0.84 2.48 9.04
CA SER A 327 -2.25 2.56 9.41
C SER A 327 -3.12 2.88 8.20
N ILE A 328 -4.26 2.22 8.09
CA ILE A 328 -5.21 2.38 6.98
C ILE A 328 -6.59 2.70 7.57
N ASP A 329 -7.25 3.73 7.04
CA ASP A 329 -8.68 3.99 7.27
C ASP A 329 -9.48 3.61 6.01
N PRO A 330 -10.10 2.41 5.98
CA PRO A 330 -10.82 1.92 4.81
C PRO A 330 -12.25 2.47 4.70
N HIS A 331 -12.75 3.22 5.70
CA HIS A 331 -14.15 3.69 5.72
C HIS A 331 -14.36 5.04 5.01
N GLN A 332 -13.27 5.68 4.59
CA GLN A 332 -13.32 6.89 3.77
C GLN A 332 -13.67 6.55 2.31
N ALA A 333 -14.30 7.49 1.61
CA ALA A 333 -14.64 7.31 0.18
C ALA A 333 -13.41 7.04 -0.69
N VAL A 334 -12.27 7.62 -0.31
CA VAL A 334 -10.92 7.29 -0.79
C VAL A 334 -10.12 6.88 0.44
N PRO A 335 -9.57 5.65 0.51
CA PRO A 335 -8.82 5.18 1.67
C PRO A 335 -7.66 6.12 2.01
N PHE A 336 -7.44 6.34 3.31
CA PHE A 336 -6.29 7.09 3.80
C PHE A 336 -5.25 6.13 4.42
N VAL A 337 -4.01 6.27 3.98
CA VAL A 337 -2.86 5.47 4.43
C VAL A 337 -1.87 6.39 5.12
N ASP A 338 -1.45 6.02 6.32
CA ASP A 338 -0.41 6.69 7.08
C ASP A 338 0.74 5.69 7.27
N ALA A 339 1.93 6.03 6.78
CA ALA A 339 3.09 5.15 6.75
C ALA A 339 4.32 5.87 7.31
N GLU A 340 4.87 5.33 8.38
CA GLU A 340 6.13 5.77 8.98
C GLU A 340 7.12 4.61 8.91
N LEU A 341 8.00 4.65 7.91
CA LEU A 341 8.89 3.55 7.57
C LEU A 341 10.36 3.94 7.76
N HIS A 342 11.22 2.96 7.96
CA HIS A 342 12.65 3.16 8.04
C HIS A 342 13.44 1.98 7.49
N SER A 343 14.70 2.22 7.14
CA SER A 343 15.66 1.21 6.67
C SER A 343 17.04 1.51 7.23
N ARG A 344 17.78 0.49 7.64
CA ARG A 344 19.19 0.65 8.03
C ARG A 344 20.10 0.65 6.81
N ARG A 345 19.72 -0.07 5.76
CA ARG A 345 20.41 -0.22 4.48
C ARG A 345 19.42 -0.09 3.33
N VAL A 346 19.72 0.81 2.42
CA VAL A 346 18.93 1.11 1.24
C VAL A 346 19.76 0.87 -0.01
N ASP A 347 19.24 0.10 -0.95
CA ASP A 347 19.72 0.07 -2.32
C ASP A 347 18.84 0.98 -3.18
N LEU A 348 19.42 2.02 -3.78
CA LEU A 348 18.66 2.97 -4.61
C LEU A 348 18.01 2.30 -5.81
N ALA A 349 18.55 1.18 -6.30
CA ALA A 349 17.93 0.43 -7.38
C ALA A 349 16.54 -0.08 -6.98
N ASP A 350 16.35 -0.48 -5.72
CA ASP A 350 15.08 -1.02 -5.23
C ASP A 350 13.97 0.03 -5.19
N LEU A 351 14.33 1.32 -5.07
CA LEU A 351 13.39 2.44 -5.06
C LEU A 351 12.90 2.84 -6.47
N GLY A 352 13.42 2.20 -7.53
CA GLY A 352 13.15 2.50 -8.94
C GLY A 352 11.69 2.80 -9.27
N GLY A 353 10.78 1.93 -8.80
CA GLY A 353 9.36 2.02 -9.11
C GLY A 353 8.67 3.28 -8.58
N PHE A 354 9.20 3.92 -7.53
CA PHE A 354 8.63 5.16 -6.98
C PHE A 354 8.88 6.39 -7.87
N PHE A 355 9.88 6.33 -8.75
CA PHE A 355 10.20 7.40 -9.70
C PHE A 355 10.05 6.95 -11.17
N GLY A 356 9.31 5.86 -11.40
CA GLY A 356 8.97 5.36 -12.73
C GLY A 356 10.09 4.60 -13.44
N ALA A 357 11.20 4.29 -12.76
CA ALA A 357 12.21 3.37 -13.28
C ALA A 357 11.82 1.92 -12.96
N THR A 358 12.44 0.95 -13.65
CA THR A 358 12.30 -0.46 -13.27
C THR A 358 12.99 -0.68 -11.92
N PRO A 359 12.29 -1.26 -10.92
CA PRO A 359 12.87 -1.49 -9.60
C PRO A 359 13.85 -2.68 -9.58
N GLY A 360 14.90 -2.54 -8.77
CA GLY A 360 15.94 -3.54 -8.53
C GLY A 360 16.93 -3.70 -9.69
N GLU A 361 18.03 -4.42 -9.47
CA GLU A 361 19.02 -4.72 -10.52
C GLU A 361 18.48 -5.69 -11.58
N LYS A 362 17.52 -6.54 -11.18
CA LYS A 362 16.93 -7.57 -12.04
C LYS A 362 15.42 -7.53 -11.93
N PRO A 363 14.70 -7.35 -13.05
CA PRO A 363 13.24 -7.39 -13.04
C PRO A 363 12.71 -8.77 -12.64
N SER A 364 11.82 -8.80 -11.65
CA SER A 364 11.25 -10.01 -11.06
C SER A 364 9.97 -10.49 -11.74
N THR A 365 9.30 -9.60 -12.48
CA THR A 365 8.05 -9.89 -13.20
C THR A 365 8.21 -9.68 -14.71
N ALA A 366 7.33 -10.30 -15.51
CA ALA A 366 7.33 -10.13 -16.97
C ALA A 366 7.11 -8.67 -17.39
N GLN A 367 6.26 -7.93 -16.66
CA GLN A 367 6.01 -6.52 -16.91
C GLN A 367 7.28 -5.69 -16.69
N GLN A 368 7.97 -5.88 -15.56
CA GLN A 368 9.23 -5.19 -15.28
C GLN A 368 10.32 -5.53 -16.33
N GLN A 369 10.34 -6.76 -16.84
CA GLN A 369 11.27 -7.16 -17.91
C GLN A 369 11.00 -6.43 -19.22
N GLU A 370 9.73 -6.25 -19.59
CA GLU A 370 9.35 -5.51 -20.78
C GLU A 370 9.69 -4.03 -20.66
N GLU A 371 9.38 -3.41 -19.52
CA GLU A 371 9.73 -2.02 -19.22
C GLU A 371 11.25 -1.80 -19.25
N ALA A 372 12.03 -2.68 -18.62
CA ALA A 372 13.50 -2.60 -18.64
C ALA A 372 14.06 -2.69 -20.07
N ARG A 373 13.51 -3.57 -20.91
CA ARG A 373 13.91 -3.70 -22.33
C ARG A 373 13.53 -2.45 -23.13
N ALA A 374 12.36 -1.89 -22.90
CA ALA A 374 11.91 -0.65 -23.53
C ALA A 374 12.78 0.54 -23.14
N HIS A 375 13.14 0.68 -21.86
CA HIS A 375 14.07 1.71 -21.40
C HIS A 375 15.47 1.52 -21.98
N ALA A 376 15.97 0.28 -22.02
CA ALA A 376 17.29 -0.04 -22.56
C ALA A 376 17.42 0.30 -24.05
N SER A 377 16.37 0.05 -24.84
CA SER A 377 16.32 0.38 -26.27
C SER A 377 16.06 1.87 -26.54
N SER A 378 15.56 2.62 -25.55
CA SER A 378 15.37 4.06 -25.66
C SER A 378 16.67 4.84 -25.49
N ASN A 379 16.71 6.04 -26.10
CA ASN A 379 17.75 7.04 -25.87
C ASN A 379 17.50 7.89 -24.61
N ALA A 380 16.42 7.61 -23.86
CA ALA A 380 16.04 8.40 -22.71
C ALA A 380 17.03 8.21 -21.55
N VAL A 381 17.42 9.32 -20.92
CA VAL A 381 18.21 9.32 -19.69
C VAL A 381 17.29 9.30 -18.46
N LEU A 382 16.12 9.92 -18.58
CA LEU A 382 15.10 9.96 -17.53
C LEU A 382 14.03 8.89 -17.80
N PRO A 383 13.38 8.36 -16.75
CA PRO A 383 12.26 7.45 -16.89
C PRO A 383 11.12 8.02 -17.75
N SER A 384 10.76 7.26 -18.79
CA SER A 384 9.65 7.55 -19.70
C SER A 384 8.35 6.82 -19.34
N THR A 385 8.34 6.03 -18.26
CA THR A 385 7.17 5.28 -17.79
C THR A 385 6.00 6.22 -17.47
N PRO A 386 4.80 5.99 -18.04
CA PRO A 386 3.65 6.84 -17.76
C PRO A 386 3.20 6.79 -16.30
N ILE A 387 2.91 7.96 -15.74
CA ILE A 387 2.31 8.17 -14.44
C ILE A 387 0.83 7.75 -14.51
N ASN A 388 0.42 6.78 -13.70
CA ASN A 388 -0.93 6.24 -13.72
C ASN A 388 -1.87 7.07 -12.82
N MET A 389 -2.58 8.04 -13.42
CA MET A 389 -3.49 8.93 -12.68
C MET A 389 -4.61 8.21 -11.93
N PRO A 390 -5.29 7.19 -12.50
CA PRO A 390 -6.26 6.40 -11.74
C PRO A 390 -5.68 5.79 -10.46
N LYS A 391 -4.44 5.28 -10.51
CA LYS A 391 -3.76 4.69 -9.34
C LYS A 391 -3.47 5.74 -8.26
N ILE A 392 -2.97 6.93 -8.63
CA ILE A 392 -2.65 7.98 -7.65
C ILE A 392 -3.91 8.55 -6.98
N ARG A 393 -5.04 8.57 -7.70
CA ARG A 393 -6.32 9.04 -7.15
C ARG A 393 -7.05 8.01 -6.30
N ALA A 394 -6.61 6.75 -6.30
CA ALA A 394 -7.28 5.67 -5.60
C ALA A 394 -6.98 5.64 -4.09
N THR A 395 -5.95 6.36 -3.63
CA THR A 395 -5.54 6.33 -2.22
C THR A 395 -4.91 7.66 -1.81
N ASN A 396 -5.33 8.18 -0.66
CA ASN A 396 -4.66 9.30 -0.01
C ASN A 396 -3.56 8.76 0.91
N VAL A 397 -2.39 9.39 0.92
CA VAL A 397 -1.21 8.85 1.63
C VAL A 397 -0.53 9.97 2.43
N HIS A 398 -0.13 9.67 3.66
CA HIS A 398 0.93 10.37 4.38
C HIS A 398 2.12 9.42 4.50
N PHE A 399 3.28 9.82 3.99
CA PHE A 399 4.46 8.97 3.89
C PHE A 399 5.67 9.65 4.50
N ALA A 400 6.19 9.07 5.57
CA ALA A 400 7.46 9.41 6.18
C ALA A 400 8.42 8.23 6.05
N TYR A 401 9.64 8.48 5.59
CA TYR A 401 10.66 7.44 5.41
C TYR A 401 12.06 7.91 5.78
N HIS A 402 12.79 7.10 6.56
CA HIS A 402 14.17 7.35 6.94
C HIS A 402 15.07 6.17 6.57
N GLY A 403 16.09 6.40 5.76
CA GLY A 403 17.11 5.41 5.41
C GLY A 403 18.49 5.82 5.94
N ASP A 404 19.05 5.05 6.88
CA ASP A 404 20.31 5.39 7.56
C ASP A 404 21.52 5.37 6.62
N HIS A 405 21.59 4.36 5.74
CA HIS A 405 22.71 4.14 4.84
C HIS A 405 22.26 3.71 3.46
N ILE A 406 22.72 4.41 2.43
CA ILE A 406 22.57 4.01 1.03
C ILE A 406 23.80 3.22 0.56
N GLU A 407 23.57 2.09 -0.09
CA GLU A 407 24.62 1.29 -0.72
C GLU A 407 25.17 1.98 -1.97
N ASN A 408 26.27 2.70 -1.78
CA ASN A 408 26.91 3.51 -2.81
C ASN A 408 27.72 2.68 -3.82
N ARG A 409 27.05 2.17 -4.85
CA ARG A 409 27.74 1.53 -5.99
C ARG A 409 28.23 2.55 -7.03
N HIS A 410 27.43 3.58 -7.32
CA HIS A 410 27.70 4.56 -8.38
C HIS A 410 27.25 6.00 -8.05
N THR A 411 26.71 6.22 -6.86
CA THR A 411 26.19 7.52 -6.43
C THR A 411 26.85 7.93 -5.12
N PRO A 412 27.05 9.23 -4.86
CA PRO A 412 27.69 9.72 -3.63
C PRO A 412 26.66 10.04 -2.53
N LEU A 413 25.59 9.26 -2.40
CA LEU A 413 24.47 9.56 -1.49
C LEU A 413 24.63 8.73 -0.21
N ASP A 414 24.68 9.33 0.96
CA ASP A 414 24.96 8.58 2.19
C ASP A 414 23.69 8.07 2.87
N ASN A 415 22.60 8.83 2.83
CA ASN A 415 21.33 8.52 3.51
C ASN A 415 20.13 9.10 2.72
N ILE A 416 18.90 8.81 3.16
CA ILE A 416 17.67 9.36 2.59
C ILE A 416 16.64 9.71 3.68
N ASP A 417 16.01 10.88 3.54
CA ASP A 417 14.93 11.36 4.40
C ASP A 417 13.77 11.87 3.53
N VAL A 418 12.57 11.31 3.71
CA VAL A 418 11.40 11.63 2.88
C VAL A 418 10.21 11.99 3.75
N LEU A 419 9.50 13.06 3.37
CA LEU A 419 8.16 13.37 3.82
C LEU A 419 7.31 13.81 2.64
N ALA A 420 6.23 13.07 2.37
CA ALA A 420 5.32 13.35 1.26
C ALA A 420 3.86 13.08 1.62
N ASP A 421 2.95 13.83 1.00
CA ASP A 421 1.52 13.62 1.07
C ASP A 421 0.92 13.42 -0.32
N ILE A 422 -0.08 12.55 -0.41
CA ILE A 422 -0.94 12.37 -1.59
C ILE A 422 -2.38 12.68 -1.16
N ARG A 423 -3.00 13.69 -1.78
CA ARG A 423 -4.38 14.11 -1.52
C ARG A 423 -5.12 14.31 -2.84
N ASP A 424 -6.14 13.50 -3.07
CA ASP A 424 -7.03 13.57 -4.25
C ASP A 424 -6.28 13.57 -5.60
N GLY A 425 -5.13 12.89 -5.64
CA GLY A 425 -4.25 12.80 -6.80
C GLY A 425 -3.12 13.85 -6.85
N VAL A 426 -3.11 14.84 -5.96
CA VAL A 426 -2.01 15.81 -5.82
C VAL A 426 -0.92 15.19 -4.95
N ILE A 427 0.31 15.16 -5.44
CA ILE A 427 1.48 14.70 -4.67
C ILE A 427 2.25 15.94 -4.21
N ASP A 428 2.44 16.08 -2.90
CA ASP A 428 3.23 17.13 -2.27
C ASP A 428 4.42 16.50 -1.55
N VAL A 429 5.61 16.67 -2.11
CA VAL A 429 6.88 16.22 -1.53
C VAL A 429 7.44 17.37 -0.71
N HIS A 430 7.15 17.36 0.60
CA HIS A 430 7.61 18.38 1.53
C HIS A 430 9.14 18.44 1.58
N HIS A 431 9.76 17.27 1.70
CA HIS A 431 11.19 17.12 1.53
C HIS A 431 11.56 15.71 1.09
N LEU A 432 12.58 15.64 0.25
CA LEU A 432 13.35 14.46 -0.10
C LEU A 432 14.82 14.86 -0.01
N ASN A 433 15.47 14.50 1.10
CA ASN A 433 16.83 14.93 1.39
C ASN A 433 17.78 13.74 1.31
N PHE A 434 18.99 14.00 0.82
CA PHE A 434 20.09 13.06 0.83
C PHE A 434 21.34 13.73 1.42
N ALA A 435 22.03 13.08 2.35
CA ALA A 435 23.37 13.48 2.75
C ALA A 435 24.39 13.11 1.68
N VAL A 436 25.39 13.98 1.49
CA VAL A 436 26.51 13.77 0.55
C VAL A 436 27.81 14.22 1.23
N GLY A 437 28.48 13.30 1.90
CA GLY A 437 29.59 13.56 2.79
C GLY A 437 29.18 14.49 3.93
N SER A 438 29.65 15.75 3.87
CA SER A 438 29.32 16.81 4.84
C SER A 438 28.30 17.83 4.33
N GLY A 439 27.81 17.61 3.11
CA GLY A 439 26.78 18.40 2.44
C GLY A 439 25.43 17.70 2.39
N THR A 440 24.45 18.38 1.80
CA THR A 440 23.07 17.89 1.68
C THR A 440 22.49 18.27 0.33
N LEU A 441 21.81 17.33 -0.31
CA LEU A 441 20.91 17.56 -1.43
C LEU A 441 19.49 17.60 -0.87
N ALA A 442 18.87 18.78 -0.81
CA ALA A 442 17.52 18.95 -0.32
C ALA A 442 16.57 19.19 -1.49
N SER A 443 15.57 18.34 -1.65
CA SER A 443 14.61 18.47 -2.74
C SER A 443 13.17 18.56 -2.24
N SER A 444 12.33 19.26 -2.98
CA SER A 444 10.89 19.38 -2.74
C SER A 444 10.15 19.49 -4.06
N GLY A 445 8.86 19.19 -4.07
CA GLY A 445 8.08 19.39 -5.27
C GLY A 445 6.61 19.07 -5.15
N THR A 446 5.83 19.65 -6.05
CA THR A 446 4.39 19.44 -6.14
C THR A 446 4.03 18.90 -7.51
N PHE A 447 3.21 17.86 -7.56
CA PHE A 447 2.72 17.21 -8.78
C PHE A 447 1.20 17.28 -8.80
N THR A 448 0.65 18.09 -9.69
CA THR A 448 -0.79 18.35 -9.79
C THR A 448 -1.38 17.69 -11.04
N PRO A 449 -2.45 16.87 -10.91
CA PRO A 449 -3.17 16.30 -12.05
C PRO A 449 -3.63 17.37 -13.06
N ARG A 450 -3.39 17.13 -14.35
CA ARG A 450 -3.89 17.95 -15.47
C ARG A 450 -4.29 17.04 -16.65
N GLY A 451 -5.55 16.60 -16.67
CA GLY A 451 -6.03 15.60 -17.63
C GLY A 451 -5.29 14.28 -17.43
N ASP A 452 -4.71 13.74 -18.51
CA ASP A 452 -3.87 12.52 -18.48
C ASP A 452 -2.38 12.81 -18.22
N ALA A 453 -2.04 14.05 -17.86
CA ALA A 453 -0.69 14.48 -17.53
C ALA A 453 -0.63 15.09 -16.12
N VAL A 454 0.58 15.45 -15.70
CA VAL A 454 0.87 16.09 -14.42
C VAL A 454 1.62 17.39 -14.67
N GLU A 455 1.22 18.45 -13.98
CA GLU A 455 2.00 19.66 -13.82
C GLU A 455 2.91 19.52 -12.60
N ALA A 456 4.22 19.58 -12.80
CA ALA A 456 5.22 19.40 -11.74
C ALA A 456 5.98 20.70 -11.49
N ARG A 457 6.19 21.02 -10.22
CA ARG A 457 7.15 22.05 -9.75
C ARG A 457 8.15 21.37 -8.85
N ILE A 458 9.43 21.42 -9.20
CA ILE A 458 10.50 20.71 -8.52
C ILE A 458 11.59 21.71 -8.17
N GLY A 459 12.05 21.70 -6.92
CA GLY A 459 13.19 22.49 -6.44
C GLY A 459 14.22 21.57 -5.79
N ILE A 460 15.49 21.76 -6.12
CA ILE A 460 16.61 21.00 -5.56
C ILE A 460 17.70 21.96 -5.15
N ASP A 461 18.02 21.97 -3.86
CA ASP A 461 19.10 22.74 -3.24
C ASP A 461 20.31 21.85 -2.97
N MET A 462 21.46 22.27 -3.48
CA MET A 462 22.75 21.66 -3.21
C MET A 462 23.46 22.50 -2.15
N VAL A 463 23.59 21.98 -0.94
CA VAL A 463 24.15 22.71 0.20
C VAL A 463 25.47 22.10 0.61
N ARG A 464 26.56 22.83 0.33
CA ARG A 464 27.94 22.49 0.71
C ARG A 464 28.37 21.07 0.30
N ILE A 465 28.11 20.69 -0.94
CA ILE A 465 28.53 19.39 -1.44
C ILE A 465 30.04 19.38 -1.60
N ASN A 466 30.70 18.35 -1.05
CA ASN A 466 32.15 18.20 -1.16
C ASN A 466 32.52 17.56 -2.49
N LEU A 467 33.37 18.24 -3.27
CA LEU A 467 33.80 17.75 -4.58
C LEU A 467 34.50 16.39 -4.49
N SER A 468 35.26 16.14 -3.42
CA SER A 468 35.98 14.88 -3.24
C SER A 468 35.04 13.68 -3.19
N ARG A 469 33.86 13.84 -2.55
CA ARG A 469 32.84 12.80 -2.50
C ARG A 469 32.22 12.53 -3.87
N LEU A 470 31.95 13.55 -4.66
CA LEU A 470 31.46 13.36 -6.02
C LEU A 470 32.48 12.65 -6.91
N MET A 471 33.75 13.04 -6.80
CA MET A 471 34.81 12.49 -7.64
C MET A 471 35.15 11.04 -7.29
N GLN A 472 35.06 10.66 -6.01
CA GLN A 472 35.19 9.26 -5.56
C GLN A 472 34.20 8.34 -6.27
N ALA A 473 32.95 8.76 -6.48
CA ALA A 473 31.94 7.95 -7.17
C ALA A 473 32.31 7.62 -8.63
N THR A 474 33.18 8.43 -9.26
CA THR A 474 33.68 8.17 -10.62
C THR A 474 34.93 7.31 -10.68
N GLY A 475 35.61 7.10 -9.54
CA GLY A 475 36.81 6.27 -9.38
C GLY A 475 38.06 6.77 -10.13
N ARG A 476 38.02 7.94 -10.76
CA ARG A 476 39.05 8.41 -11.72
C ARG A 476 39.65 9.77 -11.40
N PHE A 477 39.09 10.49 -10.44
CA PHE A 477 39.49 11.86 -10.16
C PHE A 477 39.59 12.12 -8.67
N HIS A 478 40.50 13.03 -8.30
CA HIS A 478 40.60 13.58 -6.95
C HIS A 478 40.44 15.10 -7.04
N GLY A 479 39.76 15.66 -6.05
CA GLY A 479 39.70 17.10 -5.90
C GLY A 479 38.99 17.51 -4.63
N ASN A 480 39.45 18.59 -4.01
CA ASN A 480 38.79 19.20 -2.86
C ASN A 480 38.02 20.44 -3.28
N GLY A 481 37.11 20.89 -2.41
CA GLY A 481 36.28 22.06 -2.66
C GLY A 481 34.85 21.82 -2.22
N VAL A 482 34.15 22.92 -1.98
CA VAL A 482 32.75 22.90 -1.55
C VAL A 482 31.96 23.73 -2.55
N PHE A 483 30.97 23.12 -3.18
CA PHE A 483 30.08 23.82 -4.08
C PHE A 483 28.65 23.81 -3.54
N GLY A 484 27.90 24.84 -3.93
CA GLY A 484 26.48 24.96 -3.68
C GLY A 484 25.75 25.25 -4.99
N GLY A 485 24.43 25.07 -4.97
CA GLY A 485 23.64 25.31 -6.16
C GLY A 485 22.15 25.15 -5.93
N HIS A 486 21.38 25.53 -6.93
CA HIS A 486 19.93 25.40 -6.98
C HIS A 486 19.50 24.97 -8.38
N LEU A 487 18.54 24.06 -8.44
CA LEU A 487 17.88 23.62 -9.66
C LEU A 487 16.37 23.76 -9.47
N ALA A 488 15.73 24.43 -10.41
CA ALA A 488 14.28 24.61 -10.44
C ALA A 488 13.73 24.13 -11.79
N ILE A 489 12.67 23.32 -11.74
CA ILE A 489 11.98 22.81 -12.94
C ILE A 489 10.48 22.98 -12.75
N HIS A 490 9.82 23.60 -13.73
CA HIS A 490 8.37 23.64 -13.85
C HIS A 490 7.99 23.10 -15.22
N GLY A 491 7.23 22.01 -15.27
CA GLY A 491 6.88 21.38 -16.54
C GLY A 491 5.60 20.58 -16.48
N THR A 492 5.11 20.18 -17.65
CA THR A 492 3.93 19.31 -17.78
C THR A 492 4.24 18.08 -18.60
N GLY A 493 3.88 16.90 -18.10
CA GLY A 493 4.09 15.64 -18.80
C GLY A 493 3.44 14.48 -18.09
N ASN A 494 3.35 13.33 -18.76
CA ASN A 494 2.85 12.10 -18.18
C ASN A 494 3.99 11.17 -17.70
N SER A 495 5.25 11.61 -17.74
CA SER A 495 6.43 10.88 -17.23
C SER A 495 7.50 11.88 -16.80
N LEU A 496 8.52 11.44 -16.06
CA LEU A 496 9.61 12.34 -15.65
C LEU A 496 10.36 12.91 -16.86
N ALA A 497 10.62 12.07 -17.87
CA ALA A 497 11.22 12.51 -19.13
C ALA A 497 10.36 13.59 -19.83
N ALA A 498 9.03 13.42 -19.88
CA ALA A 498 8.14 14.39 -20.51
C ALA A 498 8.02 15.69 -19.71
N ILE A 499 8.04 15.62 -18.37
CA ILE A 499 8.02 16.81 -17.50
C ILE A 499 9.27 17.66 -17.74
N VAL A 500 10.45 17.05 -17.77
CA VAL A 500 11.71 17.77 -18.01
C VAL A 500 11.83 18.22 -19.47
N GLY A 501 11.46 17.37 -20.43
CA GLY A 501 11.49 17.68 -21.86
C GLY A 501 10.53 18.78 -22.29
N ASN A 502 9.50 19.07 -21.50
CA ASN A 502 8.58 20.20 -21.71
C ASN A 502 8.73 21.30 -20.66
N GLY A 503 9.77 21.22 -19.81
CA GLY A 503 9.92 22.06 -18.64
C GLY A 503 10.67 23.36 -18.90
N ASP A 504 10.41 24.34 -18.03
CA ASP A 504 11.12 25.61 -17.91
C ASP A 504 11.77 25.72 -16.51
N GLY A 505 12.72 26.64 -16.36
CA GLY A 505 13.40 26.91 -15.08
C GLY A 505 14.89 27.14 -15.29
N GLY A 506 15.73 26.45 -14.52
CA GLY A 506 17.18 26.49 -14.73
C GLY A 506 17.99 25.93 -13.57
N MET A 507 19.29 25.84 -13.83
CA MET A 507 20.30 25.36 -12.88
C MET A 507 21.32 26.45 -12.62
N THR A 508 21.69 26.63 -11.36
CA THR A 508 22.77 27.53 -10.94
C THR A 508 23.65 26.81 -9.93
N VAL A 509 24.95 26.72 -10.20
CA VAL A 509 25.96 26.07 -9.36
C VAL A 509 27.17 26.97 -9.24
N ALA A 510 27.72 27.09 -8.03
CA ALA A 510 28.92 27.85 -7.76
C ALA A 510 29.81 27.13 -6.74
N LEU A 511 31.13 27.18 -6.96
CA LEU A 511 32.12 26.86 -5.95
C LEU A 511 32.21 28.01 -4.93
N ASP A 512 32.09 27.69 -3.65
CA ASP A 512 32.10 28.67 -2.57
C ASP A 512 33.51 28.93 -2.04
N GLN A 513 34.27 27.85 -1.83
CA GLN A 513 35.62 27.90 -1.27
C GLN A 513 36.58 27.11 -2.17
N GLY A 514 37.78 27.67 -2.31
CA GLY A 514 38.87 27.14 -3.13
C GLY A 514 39.01 25.61 -3.03
N GLY A 515 39.34 25.03 -4.16
CA GLY A 515 39.58 23.61 -4.31
C GLY A 515 40.90 23.36 -5.03
N ASP A 516 41.20 22.10 -5.21
CA ASP A 516 42.24 21.56 -6.09
C ASP A 516 41.59 20.44 -6.89
N ILE A 517 41.98 20.27 -8.14
CA ILE A 517 41.61 19.11 -8.95
C ILE A 517 42.92 18.51 -9.46
N SER A 518 43.06 17.20 -9.34
CA SER A 518 44.20 16.48 -9.93
C SER A 518 44.26 16.72 -11.45
N ALA A 519 45.42 17.10 -11.98
CA ALA A 519 45.63 17.43 -13.39
C ALA A 519 45.67 16.15 -14.23
N VAL A 520 44.52 15.63 -14.66
CA VAL A 520 44.44 14.41 -15.48
C VAL A 520 44.46 14.76 -16.96
N LEU A 521 45.61 15.19 -17.49
CA LEU A 521 45.85 15.26 -18.94
C LEU A 521 46.47 13.99 -19.57
N PRO A 522 47.21 13.10 -18.87
CA PRO A 522 47.83 11.94 -19.55
C PRO A 522 46.92 10.71 -19.76
N ASP A 523 45.99 10.42 -18.84
CA ASP A 523 45.26 9.14 -18.84
C ASP A 523 44.06 9.10 -19.80
N LEU A 524 43.44 10.25 -20.11
CA LEU A 524 42.34 10.35 -21.08
C LEU A 524 42.79 10.20 -22.53
N LEU A 525 44.09 10.38 -22.79
CA LEU A 525 44.71 10.28 -24.12
C LEU A 525 45.55 9.01 -24.32
N GLY A 526 45.60 8.10 -23.33
CA GLY A 526 46.33 6.83 -23.43
C GLY A 526 47.85 6.98 -23.55
N LEU A 527 48.42 8.13 -23.16
CA LEU A 527 49.84 8.43 -23.31
C LEU A 527 50.54 8.33 -21.95
N GLU A 528 51.13 7.16 -21.67
CA GLU A 528 51.99 6.94 -20.49
C GLU A 528 53.21 7.89 -20.42
N LEU A 529 53.54 8.56 -21.54
CA LEU A 529 54.64 9.51 -21.66
C LEU A 529 54.46 10.80 -20.85
N GLY A 530 53.22 11.22 -20.55
CA GLY A 530 52.96 12.50 -19.87
C GLY A 530 53.38 12.52 -18.39
N LYS A 531 53.16 11.41 -17.68
CA LYS A 531 53.47 11.30 -16.24
C LYS A 531 54.99 11.24 -15.98
N ALA A 532 55.74 10.56 -16.85
CA ALA A 532 57.20 10.45 -16.74
C ALA A 532 57.90 11.79 -17.01
N LEU A 533 57.40 12.58 -17.96
CA LEU A 533 57.97 13.89 -18.32
C LEU A 533 57.73 14.95 -17.24
N LEU A 534 56.53 14.97 -16.63
CA LEU A 534 56.17 15.90 -15.56
C LEU A 534 56.96 15.62 -14.26
N SER A 535 57.16 14.35 -13.93
CA SER A 535 57.95 13.92 -12.76
C SER A 535 59.45 14.28 -12.90
N LEU A 536 60.00 14.22 -14.12
CA LEU A 536 61.40 14.60 -14.39
C LEU A 536 61.67 16.11 -14.25
N LEU A 537 60.63 16.94 -14.35
CA LEU A 537 60.69 18.41 -14.29
C LEU A 537 60.29 18.98 -12.92
N GLY A 538 59.90 18.13 -11.96
CA GLY A 538 59.48 18.56 -10.62
C GLY A 538 58.17 19.37 -10.59
N LEU A 539 57.32 19.24 -11.61
CA LEU A 539 56.06 19.97 -11.70
C LEU A 539 54.95 19.21 -10.94
N PRO A 540 54.17 19.88 -10.07
CA PRO A 540 53.11 19.22 -9.29
C PRO A 540 52.00 18.66 -10.18
N GLY A 541 51.46 17.49 -9.81
CA GLY A 541 50.39 16.78 -10.53
C GLY A 541 48.96 17.21 -10.17
N GLU A 542 48.81 18.27 -9.39
CA GLU A 542 47.53 18.81 -8.91
C GLU A 542 47.44 20.29 -9.29
N THR A 543 46.29 20.71 -9.82
CA THR A 543 46.05 22.11 -10.18
C THR A 543 44.98 22.69 -9.26
N ASP A 544 45.28 23.81 -8.63
CA ASP A 544 44.33 24.51 -7.76
C ASP A 544 43.09 24.96 -8.56
N LEU A 545 41.92 24.49 -8.15
CA LEU A 545 40.61 24.95 -8.64
C LEU A 545 40.23 26.25 -7.93
N LYS A 546 40.29 27.36 -8.64
CA LYS A 546 40.00 28.69 -8.10
C LYS A 546 38.51 29.04 -8.19
N CYS A 547 37.82 28.59 -9.23
CA CYS A 547 36.42 28.94 -9.48
C CYS A 547 35.70 27.89 -10.32
N VAL A 548 34.47 27.54 -9.96
CA VAL A 548 33.53 26.83 -10.84
C VAL A 548 32.19 27.56 -10.75
N ILE A 549 31.67 27.94 -11.91
CA ILE A 549 30.38 28.60 -12.06
C ILE A 549 29.66 27.95 -13.22
N ALA A 550 28.45 27.48 -12.99
CA ALA A 550 27.53 27.03 -14.00
C ALA A 550 26.18 27.72 -13.79
N ASP A 551 25.68 28.39 -14.82
CA ASP A 551 24.39 29.04 -14.81
C ASP A 551 23.70 28.81 -16.15
N MET A 552 22.62 28.06 -16.11
CA MET A 552 22.02 27.42 -17.28
C MET A 552 20.49 27.51 -17.22
N PRO A 553 19.85 28.43 -17.98
CA PRO A 553 18.39 28.46 -18.07
C PRO A 553 17.85 27.25 -18.81
N LEU A 554 16.75 26.68 -18.30
CA LEU A 554 15.97 25.64 -18.95
C LEU A 554 14.76 26.30 -19.63
N ARG A 555 14.59 26.09 -20.94
CA ARG A 555 13.44 26.59 -21.69
C ARG A 555 12.89 25.49 -22.58
N GLN A 556 11.63 25.10 -22.37
CA GLN A 556 10.94 24.07 -23.13
C GLN A 556 11.75 22.78 -23.34
N GLY A 557 12.46 22.34 -22.30
CA GLY A 557 13.33 21.15 -22.31
C GLY A 557 14.74 21.35 -22.83
N ILE A 558 15.14 22.56 -23.21
CA ILE A 558 16.51 22.89 -23.65
C ILE A 558 17.22 23.64 -22.51
N LEU A 559 18.23 23.00 -21.94
CA LEU A 559 19.10 23.58 -20.91
C LEU A 559 20.27 24.28 -21.60
N GLY A 560 20.12 25.59 -21.81
CA GLY A 560 21.12 26.41 -22.49
C GLY A 560 22.18 26.94 -21.53
N THR A 561 23.40 27.16 -22.02
CA THR A 561 24.47 27.75 -21.21
C THR A 561 24.45 29.27 -21.29
N ARG A 562 24.21 29.93 -20.16
CA ARG A 562 24.44 31.38 -20.04
C ARG A 562 25.83 31.67 -19.51
N THR A 563 26.30 30.89 -18.55
CA THR A 563 27.68 30.97 -18.05
C THR A 563 28.15 29.58 -17.64
N LEU A 564 29.24 29.11 -18.23
CA LEU A 564 30.04 28.03 -17.66
C LEU A 564 31.49 28.52 -17.62
N LEU A 565 32.04 28.62 -16.42
CA LEU A 565 33.41 29.06 -16.19
C LEU A 565 34.07 28.13 -15.16
N ILE A 566 35.21 27.57 -15.54
CA ILE A 566 36.07 26.78 -14.67
C ILE A 566 37.44 27.45 -14.71
N GLU A 567 37.94 27.86 -13.56
CA GLU A 567 39.21 28.56 -13.43
C GLU A 567 40.12 27.77 -12.51
N THR A 568 41.31 27.44 -13.00
CA THR A 568 42.36 26.80 -12.22
C THR A 568 43.56 27.74 -12.08
N GLY A 569 44.62 27.29 -11.40
CA GLY A 569 45.90 28.02 -11.34
C GLY A 569 46.48 28.26 -12.73
N ASP A 570 46.45 27.26 -13.60
CA ASP A 570 47.15 27.28 -14.89
C ASP A 570 46.25 27.60 -16.08
N THR A 571 44.94 27.31 -15.98
CA THR A 571 44.01 27.38 -17.11
C THR A 571 42.69 28.04 -16.76
N ARG A 572 42.02 28.55 -17.80
CA ARG A 572 40.66 29.06 -17.76
C ARG A 572 39.85 28.38 -18.84
N THR A 573 38.80 27.67 -18.45
CA THR A 573 37.88 26.98 -19.34
C THR A 573 36.52 27.67 -19.34
N VAL A 574 36.03 28.01 -20.53
CA VAL A 574 34.68 28.54 -20.75
C VAL A 574 33.87 27.53 -21.54
N GLY A 575 32.63 27.30 -21.14
CA GLY A 575 31.70 26.44 -21.86
C GLY A 575 30.63 27.21 -22.61
N LYS A 576 30.24 26.68 -23.77
CA LYS A 576 29.09 27.16 -24.54
C LYS A 576 28.40 25.97 -25.20
N GLY A 577 27.07 25.98 -25.20
CA GLY A 577 26.26 24.91 -25.79
C GLY A 577 24.96 24.70 -25.03
N ASP A 578 24.27 23.63 -25.38
CA ASP A 578 22.99 23.25 -24.80
C ASP A 578 22.85 21.73 -24.65
N ILE A 579 21.96 21.37 -23.73
CA ILE A 579 21.52 20.00 -23.49
C ILE A 579 20.02 19.96 -23.80
N ASN A 580 19.61 19.11 -24.73
CA ASN A 580 18.23 18.98 -25.15
C ASN A 580 17.61 17.71 -24.57
N PHE A 581 16.72 17.87 -23.59
CA PHE A 581 16.02 16.75 -22.94
C PHE A 581 14.86 16.20 -23.78
N ARG A 582 14.47 16.86 -24.86
CA ARG A 582 13.39 16.40 -25.76
C ARG A 582 13.85 15.22 -26.59
N ASP A 583 15.07 15.30 -27.12
CA ASP A 583 15.69 14.26 -27.95
C ASP A 583 16.88 13.57 -27.27
N ASN A 584 17.19 13.97 -26.03
CA ASN A 584 18.29 13.45 -25.22
C ASN A 584 19.65 13.63 -25.89
N THR A 585 19.89 14.81 -26.45
CA THR A 585 21.16 15.18 -27.08
C THR A 585 21.93 16.22 -26.29
N ILE A 586 23.24 16.27 -26.53
CA ILE A 586 24.14 17.31 -26.03
C ILE A 586 24.93 17.87 -27.21
N ASP A 587 25.09 19.18 -27.25
CA ASP A 587 26.03 19.88 -28.12
C ASP A 587 26.75 20.95 -27.30
N TYR A 588 28.01 20.67 -26.97
CA TYR A 588 28.77 21.48 -26.04
C TYR A 588 30.20 21.70 -26.54
N ALA A 589 30.70 22.92 -26.39
CA ALA A 589 32.08 23.28 -26.64
C ALA A 589 32.72 23.81 -25.36
N LEU A 590 33.84 23.21 -24.95
CA LEU A 590 34.68 23.68 -23.84
C LEU A 590 35.96 24.29 -24.42
N MET A 591 36.14 25.58 -24.24
CA MET A 591 37.30 26.33 -24.73
C MET A 591 38.24 26.59 -23.56
N THR A 592 39.48 26.10 -23.64
CA THR A 592 40.46 26.25 -22.55
C THR A 592 41.64 27.11 -22.99
N ASP A 593 41.87 28.19 -22.25
CA ASP A 593 43.01 29.09 -22.41
C ASP A 593 44.01 28.91 -21.26
N SER A 594 45.31 29.00 -21.54
CA SER A 594 46.36 29.04 -20.50
C SER A 594 46.45 30.44 -19.88
N ARG A 595 46.64 30.53 -18.56
CA ARG A 595 46.85 31.81 -17.85
C ARG A 595 48.31 32.23 -17.81
N HIS A 596 49.23 31.27 -17.93
CA HIS A 596 50.68 31.47 -17.89
C HIS A 596 51.32 30.76 -19.11
N PHE A 597 52.51 31.22 -19.52
CA PHE A 597 53.24 30.60 -20.62
C PHE A 597 53.76 29.23 -20.18
N ALA A 598 53.05 28.17 -20.53
CA ALA A 598 53.43 26.80 -20.23
C ALA A 598 53.90 26.12 -21.53
N VAL A 599 55.16 25.66 -21.54
CA VAL A 599 55.72 24.88 -22.65
C VAL A 599 55.02 23.53 -22.67
N GLY A 600 54.09 23.34 -23.61
CA GLY A 600 53.25 22.13 -23.71
C GLY A 600 51.81 22.29 -23.21
N SER A 601 51.35 23.49 -22.84
CA SER A 601 49.92 23.71 -22.63
C SER A 601 49.19 23.70 -23.98
N PHE A 602 48.21 22.83 -24.13
CA PHE A 602 47.38 22.73 -25.33
C PHE A 602 46.16 23.65 -25.19
N PRO A 603 46.17 24.89 -25.72
CA PRO A 603 44.93 25.62 -25.95
C PRO A 603 44.10 24.83 -26.96
N GLY A 604 42.87 24.51 -26.60
CA GLY A 604 42.04 23.63 -27.41
C GLY A 604 40.56 23.76 -27.06
N THR A 605 39.74 23.64 -28.09
CA THR A 605 38.29 23.46 -27.96
C THR A 605 37.99 21.97 -27.91
N LEU A 606 37.27 21.53 -26.89
CA LEU A 606 36.73 20.18 -26.78
C LEU A 606 35.24 20.19 -27.12
N HIS A 607 34.83 19.42 -28.12
CA HIS A 607 33.43 19.26 -28.48
C HIS A 607 32.85 18.00 -27.84
N ILE A 608 31.72 18.14 -27.17
CA ILE A 608 30.92 17.06 -26.57
C ILE A 608 29.59 17.04 -27.33
N THR A 609 29.39 16.06 -28.19
CA THR A 609 28.22 15.99 -29.07
C THR A 609 27.54 14.63 -29.07
N GLY A 610 26.28 14.56 -29.49
CA GLY A 610 25.54 13.31 -29.69
C GLY A 610 24.55 13.00 -28.58
N LEU A 611 24.30 11.71 -28.32
CA LEU A 611 23.30 11.28 -27.33
C LEU A 611 23.84 11.40 -25.91
N LEU A 612 23.03 11.91 -24.98
CA LEU A 612 23.41 12.04 -23.56
C LEU A 612 23.84 10.72 -22.91
N LYS A 613 23.25 9.60 -23.35
CA LYS A 613 23.58 8.25 -22.85
C LYS A 613 24.98 7.80 -23.27
N LYS A 614 25.50 8.32 -24.39
CA LYS A 614 26.80 7.97 -24.99
C LYS A 614 27.36 9.17 -25.77
N PRO A 615 27.80 10.23 -25.07
CA PRO A 615 28.31 11.42 -25.75
C PRO A 615 29.64 11.11 -26.43
N SER A 616 29.86 11.71 -27.59
CA SER A 616 31.14 11.70 -28.30
C SER A 616 31.96 12.90 -27.86
N ILE A 617 33.23 12.67 -27.52
CA ILE A 617 34.16 13.71 -27.09
C ILE A 617 35.29 13.80 -28.13
N MET A 618 35.37 14.93 -28.84
CA MET A 618 36.35 15.14 -29.90
C MET A 618 37.13 16.45 -29.70
N PRO A 619 38.47 16.43 -29.86
CA PRO A 619 39.27 17.66 -29.96
C PRO A 619 38.89 18.47 -31.21
N GLY A 620 38.93 19.80 -31.11
CA GLY A 620 38.67 20.71 -32.24
C GLY A 620 39.73 20.59 -33.35
N THR A 621 39.29 20.73 -34.60
CA THR A 621 40.10 20.54 -35.82
C THR A 621 41.29 21.49 -35.95
N GLU A 622 41.29 22.63 -35.23
CA GLU A 622 42.43 23.56 -35.17
C GLU A 622 43.71 22.93 -34.62
N THR A 623 43.59 21.85 -33.83
CA THR A 623 44.75 21.12 -33.26
C THR A 623 45.35 20.08 -34.20
N ILE A 624 44.62 19.62 -35.23
CA ILE A 624 45.11 18.60 -36.17
C ILE A 624 46.00 19.21 -37.27
N ALA A 625 45.88 20.52 -37.52
CA ALA A 625 46.61 21.21 -38.59
C ALA A 625 48.09 21.54 -38.26
N ARG A 626 48.58 21.28 -37.03
CA ARG A 626 49.95 21.64 -36.61
C ARG A 626 50.91 20.45 -36.40
N ALA A 627 50.53 19.23 -36.80
CA ALA A 627 51.37 18.05 -36.61
C ALA A 627 52.29 17.69 -37.80
N VAL A 628 52.30 18.45 -38.89
CA VAL A 628 53.20 18.18 -40.03
C VAL A 628 53.92 19.46 -40.44
N GLY A 629 55.20 19.56 -40.06
CA GLY A 629 56.11 20.56 -40.63
C GLY A 629 57.25 20.94 -39.71
N THR A 630 58.35 20.18 -39.76
CA THR A 630 59.71 20.68 -40.09
C THR A 630 60.80 19.67 -39.70
N VAL A 631 61.15 18.79 -40.65
CA VAL A 631 62.54 18.38 -40.83
C VAL A 631 62.94 18.97 -42.16
N LEU A 632 63.70 20.07 -42.13
CA LEU A 632 64.64 20.47 -43.18
C LEU A 632 65.55 21.56 -42.59
N LEU A 633 66.81 21.19 -42.37
CA LEU A 633 67.89 22.07 -41.98
C LEU A 633 68.21 23.07 -43.10
N GLY A 634 68.33 24.35 -42.72
CA GLY A 634 69.15 25.34 -43.42
C GLY A 634 68.39 26.31 -44.34
N VAL A 635 68.17 27.54 -43.88
CA VAL A 635 68.76 28.80 -44.40
C VAL A 635 68.35 29.95 -43.48
N VAL A 636 69.32 30.85 -43.26
CA VAL A 636 69.37 31.98 -42.33
C VAL A 636 68.34 33.08 -42.64
N THR A 637 67.59 33.56 -41.63
CA THR A 637 67.35 35.00 -41.37
C THR A 637 66.98 35.22 -39.88
N PRO A 638 67.54 36.24 -39.18
CA PRO A 638 67.20 36.54 -37.79
C PRO A 638 66.34 37.81 -37.70
N VAL A 639 65.01 37.70 -37.62
CA VAL A 639 64.16 38.86 -37.25
C VAL A 639 62.92 38.45 -36.47
N ALA A 640 62.75 39.10 -35.32
CA ALA A 640 61.54 39.35 -34.54
C ALA A 640 60.89 38.19 -33.74
N LEU A 641 61.50 37.92 -32.59
CA LEU A 641 60.77 37.61 -31.35
C LEU A 641 59.92 38.83 -30.95
N LEU A 642 58.60 38.72 -31.00
CA LEU A 642 57.66 39.29 -30.02
C LEU A 642 56.34 38.51 -30.13
N PRO A 643 55.98 37.60 -29.21
CA PRO A 643 54.58 37.36 -28.96
C PRO A 643 54.07 38.63 -28.27
N THR A 644 53.08 39.29 -28.87
CA THR A 644 52.30 40.33 -28.21
C THR A 644 51.64 39.70 -26.99
N ILE A 645 52.27 39.86 -25.83
CA ILE A 645 51.65 39.70 -24.53
C ILE A 645 50.61 40.81 -24.45
N GLU A 646 49.35 40.48 -24.76
CA GLU A 646 48.23 41.26 -24.28
C GLU A 646 48.23 41.10 -22.75
N ALA A 647 48.94 42.01 -22.09
CA ALA A 647 48.80 42.23 -20.67
C ALA A 647 47.33 42.60 -20.43
N GLY A 648 46.55 41.63 -19.95
CA GLY A 648 45.15 41.80 -19.60
C GLY A 648 44.99 42.82 -18.48
N VAL A 649 44.89 44.09 -18.85
CA VAL A 649 44.46 45.19 -17.98
C VAL A 649 42.94 45.20 -17.91
N GLY A 650 42.40 44.39 -17.01
CA GLY A 650 41.04 44.50 -16.48
C GLY A 650 41.10 44.26 -14.99
N LYS A 651 40.75 45.27 -14.18
CA LYS A 651 40.93 45.29 -12.71
C LYS A 651 40.04 44.30 -11.93
N GLU A 652 39.29 43.41 -12.59
CA GLU A 652 38.44 42.41 -11.94
C GLU A 652 38.51 41.08 -12.70
N SER A 653 38.62 39.96 -11.97
CA SER A 653 38.64 38.62 -12.58
C SER A 653 37.29 38.28 -13.22
N LEU A 654 37.30 37.50 -14.32
CA LEU A 654 36.07 37.02 -14.97
C LEU A 654 35.19 36.22 -14.02
N CYS A 655 35.78 35.46 -13.09
CA CYS A 655 35.02 34.78 -12.03
C CYS A 655 34.24 35.78 -11.16
N ALA A 656 34.83 36.92 -10.76
CA ALA A 656 34.13 37.95 -10.00
C ALA A 656 32.95 38.58 -10.79
N GLN A 657 33.12 38.75 -12.11
CA GLN A 657 32.05 39.22 -12.99
C GLN A 657 30.92 38.18 -13.13
N ALA A 658 31.27 36.91 -13.35
CA ALA A 658 30.33 35.80 -13.46
C ALA A 658 29.52 35.58 -12.17
N ILE A 659 30.15 35.69 -10.99
CA ILE A 659 29.45 35.60 -9.69
C ILE A 659 28.43 36.72 -9.53
N ARG A 660 28.78 37.97 -9.92
CA ARG A 660 27.84 39.09 -9.84
C ARG A 660 26.69 38.92 -10.81
N GLN A 661 26.96 38.55 -12.06
CA GLN A 661 25.92 38.33 -13.07
C GLN A 661 24.96 37.22 -12.64
N MET A 662 25.47 36.13 -12.06
CA MET A 662 24.66 35.08 -11.45
C MET A 662 23.84 35.58 -10.27
N ARG A 663 24.43 36.39 -9.38
CA ARG A 663 23.75 36.93 -8.20
C ARG A 663 22.61 37.89 -8.56
N ASP A 664 22.80 38.68 -9.60
CA ASP A 664 21.83 39.69 -10.04
C ASP A 664 20.64 39.05 -10.77
N ASN A 665 20.85 37.94 -11.49
CA ASN A 665 19.80 37.25 -12.22
C ASN A 665 20.10 35.75 -12.36
N PRO A 666 19.91 34.91 -11.33
CA PRO A 666 20.23 33.48 -11.39
C PRO A 666 19.26 32.70 -12.31
N ALA A 667 19.77 31.73 -13.07
CA ALA A 667 18.97 30.98 -14.06
C ALA A 667 17.89 30.14 -13.40
N SER A 668 18.22 29.60 -12.23
CA SER A 668 17.30 28.84 -11.38
C SER A 668 16.33 29.72 -10.58
N GLY A 669 16.42 31.06 -10.70
CA GLY A 669 15.63 32.02 -9.92
C GLY A 669 16.11 32.21 -8.48
N GLN A 670 17.10 31.44 -8.01
CA GLN A 670 17.70 31.60 -6.68
C GLN A 670 19.23 31.64 -6.74
N VAL A 671 19.84 32.46 -5.89
CA VAL A 671 21.29 32.53 -5.76
C VAL A 671 21.77 31.33 -4.93
N PRO A 672 22.84 30.61 -5.33
CA PRO A 672 23.38 29.51 -4.54
C PRO A 672 23.73 29.95 -3.12
N VAL A 673 23.21 29.25 -2.11
CA VAL A 673 23.53 29.49 -0.70
C VAL A 673 24.58 28.48 -0.26
N ALA A 674 25.84 28.87 -0.28
CA ALA A 674 26.92 28.04 0.24
C ALA A 674 27.26 28.30 1.72
N GLY A 675 26.74 29.40 2.30
CA GLY A 675 26.92 29.77 3.71
C GLY A 675 25.70 29.52 4.60
N ARG A 676 25.88 28.66 5.62
CA ARG A 676 25.01 28.23 6.74
C ARG A 676 23.49 28.09 6.48
N PRO A 677 22.87 26.96 6.88
CA PRO A 677 21.42 26.80 6.76
C PRO A 677 20.71 27.94 7.47
N ARG A 678 19.68 28.52 6.84
CA ARG A 678 18.69 29.34 7.56
C ARG A 678 18.19 28.48 8.70
N ARG A 679 18.57 28.80 9.94
CA ARG A 679 17.92 28.27 11.13
C ARG A 679 16.42 28.55 10.94
N ILE A 680 15.65 27.51 10.69
CA ILE A 680 14.22 27.54 10.93
C ILE A 680 14.11 27.83 12.43
N SER A 681 13.80 29.08 12.78
CA SER A 681 13.65 29.49 14.17
C SER A 681 12.57 28.63 14.80
N ARG A 682 13.00 27.68 15.63
CA ARG A 682 12.19 27.19 16.74
C ARG A 682 11.85 28.43 17.58
N HIS A 683 10.62 28.92 17.45
CA HIS A 683 10.09 29.95 18.34
C HIS A 683 9.96 29.33 19.74
N GLN A 684 10.99 29.49 20.56
CA GLN A 684 10.84 29.55 22.01
C GLN A 684 10.36 30.96 22.36
N GLY A 685 9.21 31.03 23.04
CA GLY A 685 8.59 32.29 23.43
C GLY A 685 9.21 32.87 24.70
N HIS A 686 9.54 34.16 24.66
CA HIS A 686 9.48 35.06 25.82
C HIS A 686 9.17 36.50 25.36
N ALA A 687 8.63 37.28 26.29
CA ALA A 687 7.58 38.27 26.07
C ALA A 687 8.02 39.73 25.90
N ALA A 688 7.07 40.53 25.39
CA ALA A 688 6.77 41.95 25.65
C ALA A 688 7.58 43.06 24.93
N ARG A 689 6.94 43.79 23.98
CA ARG A 689 6.31 45.15 24.14
C ARG A 689 6.14 45.90 22.80
N ARG A 690 4.89 46.39 22.60
CA ARG A 690 4.38 47.60 21.88
C ARG A 690 4.57 47.78 20.35
N VAL A 691 3.44 48.20 19.76
CA VAL A 691 2.98 48.43 18.35
C VAL A 691 3.12 49.96 18.05
N PRO A 692 3.20 50.52 16.80
CA PRO A 692 2.16 50.38 15.76
C PRO A 692 2.46 50.52 14.22
N THR A 693 1.51 49.95 13.45
CA THR A 693 1.01 50.27 12.07
C THR A 693 1.96 50.06 10.86
N SER A 694 1.61 49.46 9.71
CA SER A 694 0.37 49.49 8.89
C SER A 694 0.30 48.41 7.76
N HIS A 695 -0.86 47.73 7.63
CA HIS A 695 -1.53 47.22 6.38
C HIS A 695 -0.92 46.05 5.55
N PRO A 696 -1.72 45.26 4.78
CA PRO A 696 -2.08 43.88 5.16
C PRO A 696 -1.61 42.78 4.19
N ALA A 697 -1.43 41.56 4.71
CA ALA A 697 -1.42 40.33 3.93
C ALA A 697 -2.18 39.24 4.68
N THR A 698 -3.31 38.83 4.11
CA THR A 698 -4.20 37.75 4.56
C THR A 698 -3.48 36.40 4.51
N THR A 699 -3.10 35.89 5.68
CA THR A 699 -2.88 34.45 5.90
C THR A 699 -4.01 33.95 6.79
N GLY A 700 -4.74 32.94 6.30
CA GLY A 700 -5.88 32.34 7.00
C GLY A 700 -5.42 31.70 8.31
N ARG A 701 -5.60 32.41 9.42
CA ARG A 701 -5.56 31.84 10.77
C ARG A 701 -6.97 31.87 11.32
N LEU A 702 -7.45 30.69 11.74
CA LEU A 702 -8.71 30.51 12.45
C LEU A 702 -8.84 31.55 13.56
N SER A 703 -9.97 32.24 13.57
CA SER A 703 -10.31 33.27 14.55
C SER A 703 -10.28 32.70 15.97
N ALA A 704 -10.15 33.57 16.97
CA ALA A 704 -10.22 33.16 18.37
C ALA A 704 -11.57 32.49 18.69
N ALA A 705 -12.65 32.90 18.02
CA ALA A 705 -13.97 32.31 18.14
C ALA A 705 -14.02 30.89 17.54
N GLU A 706 -13.38 30.64 16.40
CA GLU A 706 -13.30 29.30 15.80
C GLU A 706 -12.44 28.35 16.64
N ARG A 707 -11.33 28.83 17.20
CA ARG A 707 -10.50 28.05 18.13
C ARG A 707 -11.18 27.82 19.48
N ALA A 708 -12.09 28.70 19.90
CA ALA A 708 -12.93 28.48 21.08
C ALA A 708 -13.99 27.42 20.78
N ARG A 709 -14.65 27.47 19.62
CA ARG A 709 -15.61 26.44 19.16
C ARG A 709 -14.98 25.06 19.03
N ILE A 710 -13.77 24.97 18.45
CA ILE A 710 -13.04 23.69 18.31
C ILE A 710 -12.68 23.14 19.69
N ARG A 711 -12.25 23.99 20.63
CA ARG A 711 -12.00 23.56 22.02
C ARG A 711 -13.27 23.07 22.70
N ASP A 712 -14.39 23.80 22.55
CA ASP A 712 -15.68 23.43 23.16
C ASP A 712 -16.16 22.05 22.69
N VAL A 713 -16.05 21.78 21.38
CA VAL A 713 -16.38 20.47 20.77
C VAL A 713 -15.49 19.36 21.33
N TRP A 714 -14.19 19.62 21.51
CA TRP A 714 -13.28 18.65 22.10
C TRP A 714 -13.56 18.39 23.59
N THR A 715 -13.89 19.42 24.37
CA THR A 715 -14.26 19.25 25.79
C THR A 715 -15.60 18.54 25.97
N GLN A 716 -16.56 18.69 25.04
CA GLN A 716 -17.81 17.93 25.07
C GLN A 716 -17.60 16.45 24.71
N ARG A 717 -16.71 16.15 23.76
CA ARG A 717 -16.34 14.75 23.41
C ARG A 717 -15.64 14.02 24.55
N MET A 718 -14.76 14.70 25.29
CA MET A 718 -14.06 14.12 26.44
C MET A 718 -14.99 13.91 27.65
N LYS A 719 -16.03 14.74 27.82
CA LYS A 719 -17.03 14.54 28.88
C LYS A 719 -18.05 13.42 28.60
N GLY A 720 -18.16 12.96 27.35
CA GLY A 720 -19.04 11.84 26.96
C GLY A 720 -18.45 10.43 27.18
N GLN A 721 -17.21 10.31 27.67
CA GLN A 721 -16.56 9.01 27.92
C GLN A 721 -16.68 8.51 29.37
N HIS A 722 -17.43 9.19 30.24
CA HIS A 722 -17.70 8.77 31.61
C HIS A 722 -19.19 8.86 32.01
N SER A 723 -20.09 8.38 31.13
CA SER A 723 -21.47 8.03 31.52
C SER A 723 -21.88 6.70 30.93
#